data_AF-A0A817NEE6-F1
#
_entry.id   AF-A0A817NEE6-F1
#
_cell.length_a   1.000
_cell.length_b   1.000
_cell.length_c   1.000
_cell.angle_alpha   90.00
_cell.angle_beta   90.00
_cell.angle_gamma   90.00
#
_symmetry.space_group_name_H-M   'P 1'
#
loop_
_entity.id
_entity.type
_entity.pdbx_description
1 polymer ?
#
loop_
_entity_poly.entity_id
_entity_poly.type
_entity_poly.pdbx_seq_one_letter_code
_entity_poly.pdbx_strand_id
1 'polypeptide(L)'
;MKTVTKRYTTTTTTTPSTSTQTTASKYGSDKLKLMKDTFTVGTWNVRTLWATGKLELLRNEMKRYSYDVIGISEVRWTGKGETTNGDFIWCGNDNTHNKGVGMLLSTRARKALMSYNPINPRLITARFKATPFNITIINVYAPTSDATENDIEAFYSNLEDAIGKTPKKDILILTGDWNAKVGNDNTGWEAVMGRYGYGTRNERGEHLLEFATLHNLFICNTRFQQKPIRKWTWESPDGIHKNMIDLIMIQKRWKTSVVNCRTFQGADISSDHSLVLCNIKLRLKNLHNKPKYNQRLNIQQLNDQTTKTSYQKHLENNLNNIQTTKNIDDHALQIEKAIKEALQASIPTQKATSKKPWISTQTLELADEKRKAKQVKHISIQLNNKYKHLCNEVKKAARKDKDKWIQTQCGEIQMGLKVGNSKQAYNLVKLLKKKFQPKLTAIRDQDGTIVQSKQGIMERWTKYCSGLYEDNGSGEKVVEELVNISPSNDNSSYGILYNEVQDAIQKLKKNKSPGTDEITAEMIQSGGEKLVHKIYELCNRAWEEETIPDEWGRSILVPIPKKGDARKTGVGKSMLINALVNYLVNDTLEQTINDSMQVLTPFCFSYCTDDTFEERIIAMGKSDEYENVNDIGQTWTQKCRSFVFSIGDQLLRLIDTPPLGDTRGFAQDIENFREILTYLSQYEYLNGICILLKPNRERLDIYFQYSVKELLRHFPRSAMENIIFVYTNARSVFFSRGATDKPLSRIFDQLGVEHAVQIPFTEENTFLLDNEAFRCLALYKNDIRLSQEEQQKQIKSWNHSVQECARLLAYITTRPSYIVRNMISLYEVQQILRILTTQARKLLSLSQIYTHITNTQDEQTKVQNVYRKLCKFLQVNAILPLDEDLLKYIQDVIRKKESKKNSGAQNDDTIHHLEKLKSNYANEIELKRTMEDEKRSSNKTDLIQPKDIFPIVTTLYNLPFSGPEIRKQIEELKINQKMTEKQEIFVELLKKVASSKLMLQLKKILSEAHKHA
;
A
#
# COMPACT_ATOMS: atom_id res chain seq x y z
N MET A 1 22.08 58.77 -8.84
CA MET A 1 22.75 59.09 -7.56
C MET A 1 23.26 57.80 -6.93
N LYS A 2 24.59 57.71 -6.75
CA LYS A 2 25.37 56.84 -5.83
C LYS A 2 25.05 55.32 -5.90
N THR A 3 25.67 54.52 -6.77
CA THR A 3 27.07 53.98 -6.71
C THR A 3 27.48 53.47 -5.32
N VAL A 4 27.70 52.15 -5.18
CA VAL A 4 28.91 51.46 -4.63
C VAL A 4 28.79 49.95 -4.96
N THR A 5 29.37 49.43 -6.06
CA THR A 5 30.67 48.70 -6.20
C THR A 5 30.95 47.46 -5.32
N LYS A 6 31.08 46.31 -6.03
CA LYS A 6 32.18 45.28 -6.01
C LYS A 6 32.54 44.60 -4.67
N ARG A 7 32.73 43.28 -4.57
CA ARG A 7 33.79 42.47 -5.23
C ARG A 7 33.61 40.95 -4.97
N TYR A 8 33.92 40.15 -6.00
CA TYR A 8 34.34 38.74 -6.01
C TYR A 8 35.63 38.53 -5.15
N THR A 9 36.15 37.38 -4.71
CA THR A 9 36.30 35.97 -5.18
C THR A 9 37.02 35.24 -3.99
N THR A 10 37.04 33.91 -3.81
CA THR A 10 38.00 32.91 -4.35
C THR A 10 37.70 31.58 -3.61
N THR A 11 37.28 30.47 -4.25
CA THR A 11 38.09 29.27 -4.65
C THR A 11 38.89 28.69 -3.46
N THR A 12 38.73 27.43 -3.02
CA THR A 12 39.29 26.21 -3.65
C THR A 12 38.83 24.88 -2.99
N THR A 13 38.58 23.88 -3.84
CA THR A 13 38.90 22.42 -3.74
C THR A 13 38.50 21.57 -2.52
N THR A 14 37.75 20.47 -2.75
CA THR A 14 38.19 19.08 -2.50
C THR A 14 37.14 18.01 -2.94
N THR A 15 37.61 17.10 -3.79
CA THR A 15 37.38 15.64 -3.95
C THR A 15 36.21 14.91 -3.24
N PRO A 16 35.59 13.90 -3.91
CA PRO A 16 34.47 13.14 -3.39
C PRO A 16 34.91 11.84 -2.67
N SER A 17 34.29 11.54 -1.53
CA SER A 17 34.34 10.22 -0.90
C SER A 17 32.93 9.63 -0.74
N THR A 18 32.84 8.42 -1.25
CA THR A 18 31.76 7.44 -1.28
C THR A 18 31.16 7.14 0.10
N SER A 19 29.82 7.04 0.18
CA SER A 19 29.10 5.78 0.49
C SER A 19 27.80 5.93 1.32
N THR A 20 26.83 5.09 0.92
CA THR A 20 25.68 4.53 1.67
C THR A 20 24.45 5.41 1.94
N GLN A 21 23.53 5.40 0.96
CA GLN A 21 22.12 5.73 1.15
C GLN A 21 21.37 4.56 1.83
N THR A 22 21.00 4.74 3.10
CA THR A 22 20.14 3.84 3.87
C THR A 22 18.71 4.39 3.96
N THR A 23 17.79 3.78 3.21
CA THR A 23 16.37 3.49 3.50
C THR A 23 15.63 4.35 4.57
N ALA A 24 14.81 5.31 4.11
CA ALA A 24 13.63 5.82 4.84
C ALA A 24 12.36 5.22 4.19
N SER A 25 11.30 4.74 4.86
CA SER A 25 10.55 5.29 6.00
C SER A 25 9.65 4.18 6.58
N LYS A 26 9.79 3.87 7.89
CA LYS A 26 9.10 2.77 8.61
C LYS A 26 8.48 3.22 9.95
N TYR A 27 8.12 4.50 10.06
CA TYR A 27 8.20 5.21 11.34
C TYR A 27 7.05 6.21 11.59
N GLY A 28 6.56 6.27 12.83
CA GLY A 28 5.16 6.53 13.21
C GLY A 28 4.66 7.98 13.32
N SER A 29 3.35 8.11 13.61
CA SER A 29 2.55 9.35 13.57
C SER A 29 2.39 10.09 14.90
N ASP A 30 2.80 9.50 16.02
CA ASP A 30 2.66 10.12 17.35
C ASP A 30 3.80 11.12 17.59
N LYS A 31 3.54 12.17 18.38
CA LYS A 31 4.55 13.19 18.71
C LYS A 31 4.91 13.10 20.19
N LEU A 32 6.21 13.15 20.49
CA LEU A 32 6.68 13.38 21.86
C LEU A 32 6.38 14.84 22.25
N LYS A 33 5.67 15.06 23.35
CA LYS A 33 5.25 16.40 23.81
C LYS A 33 6.19 16.92 24.87
N LEU A 34 7.32 17.48 24.46
CA LEU A 34 8.44 17.83 25.33
C LEU A 34 8.14 18.94 26.36
N MET A 35 7.11 19.75 26.12
CA MET A 35 6.65 20.76 27.10
C MET A 35 5.70 20.17 28.15
N LYS A 36 4.94 19.14 27.80
CA LYS A 36 3.93 18.53 28.71
C LYS A 36 4.53 17.37 29.50
N ASP A 37 5.21 16.49 28.79
CA ASP A 37 5.74 15.24 29.30
C ASP A 37 7.27 15.34 29.40
N THR A 38 7.84 14.67 30.39
CA THR A 38 9.28 14.45 30.45
C THR A 38 9.67 13.47 29.34
N PHE A 39 10.72 13.80 28.59
CA PHE A 39 11.40 12.89 27.68
C PHE A 39 12.60 12.28 28.38
N THR A 40 12.65 10.95 28.48
CA THR A 40 13.75 10.27 29.17
C THR A 40 14.63 9.52 28.18
N VAL A 41 15.87 9.96 28.06
CA VAL A 41 16.90 9.32 27.24
C VAL A 41 17.95 8.68 28.13
N GLY A 42 18.50 7.54 27.73
CA GLY A 42 19.55 6.87 28.49
C GLY A 42 20.63 6.24 27.64
N THR A 43 21.66 5.74 28.30
CA THR A 43 22.71 4.91 27.70
C THR A 43 23.05 3.73 28.60
N TRP A 44 23.35 2.58 28.00
CA TRP A 44 23.82 1.39 28.70
C TRP A 44 24.71 0.53 27.80
N ASN A 45 25.99 0.39 28.15
CA ASN A 45 26.82 -0.68 27.61
C ASN A 45 26.43 -2.03 28.25
N VAL A 46 26.05 -3.00 27.43
CA VAL A 46 25.46 -4.27 27.89
C VAL A 46 26.40 -5.47 27.74
N ARG A 47 27.65 -5.21 27.31
CA ARG A 47 28.71 -6.15 26.93
C ARG A 47 28.39 -7.07 25.76
N THR A 48 27.21 -7.68 25.75
CA THR A 48 26.74 -8.54 24.64
C THR A 48 25.23 -8.74 24.72
N LEU A 49 24.53 -8.62 23.59
CA LEU A 49 23.16 -9.10 23.42
C LEU A 49 23.08 -10.41 22.64
N TRP A 50 24.20 -10.92 22.13
CA TRP A 50 24.26 -12.15 21.34
C TRP A 50 23.84 -13.39 22.13
N ALA A 51 24.10 -13.41 23.44
CA ALA A 51 23.71 -14.51 24.31
C ALA A 51 22.17 -14.72 24.32
N THR A 52 21.74 -15.98 24.21
CA THR A 52 20.33 -16.37 24.12
C THR A 52 19.51 -15.78 25.27
N GLY A 53 18.43 -15.06 24.93
CA GLY A 53 17.49 -14.47 25.89
C GLY A 53 17.93 -13.14 26.52
N LYS A 54 19.15 -12.65 26.25
CA LYS A 54 19.69 -11.43 26.89
C LYS A 54 18.93 -10.14 26.50
N LEU A 55 18.44 -10.04 25.26
CA LEU A 55 17.54 -8.96 24.86
C LEU A 55 16.21 -8.98 25.64
N GLU A 56 15.66 -10.14 25.95
CA GLU A 56 14.41 -10.24 26.72
C GLU A 56 14.63 -9.90 28.20
N LEU A 57 15.79 -10.24 28.75
CA LEU A 57 16.22 -9.78 30.08
C LEU A 57 16.34 -8.25 30.12
N LEU A 58 17.01 -7.66 29.13
CA LEU A 58 17.11 -6.20 28.98
C LEU A 58 15.71 -5.56 28.92
N ARG A 59 14.82 -6.05 28.05
CA ARG A 59 13.43 -5.57 27.96
C ARG A 59 12.69 -5.67 29.29
N ASN A 60 12.85 -6.77 30.00
CA ASN A 60 12.18 -6.99 31.27
C ASN A 60 12.70 -6.06 32.37
N GLU A 61 14.01 -5.86 32.44
CA GLU A 61 14.65 -4.96 33.40
C GLU A 61 14.24 -3.51 33.15
N MET A 62 14.20 -3.12 31.88
CA MET A 62 13.80 -1.76 31.49
C MET A 62 12.33 -1.43 31.80
N LYS A 63 11.46 -2.40 32.08
CA LYS A 63 10.08 -2.14 32.56
C LYS A 63 10.05 -1.45 33.94
N ARG A 64 11.12 -1.56 34.73
CA ARG A 64 11.26 -0.90 36.05
C ARG A 64 11.52 0.60 35.93
N TYR A 65 11.96 1.05 34.76
CA TYR A 65 12.39 2.41 34.51
C TYR A 65 11.45 3.09 33.52
N SER A 66 11.18 4.38 33.73
CA SER A 66 10.49 5.19 32.74
C SER A 66 11.53 5.70 31.76
N TYR A 67 11.49 5.22 30.51
CA TYR A 67 12.38 5.63 29.44
C TYR A 67 11.60 5.85 28.14
N ASP A 68 12.16 6.67 27.26
CA ASP A 68 11.73 6.79 25.87
C ASP A 68 12.74 6.11 24.94
N VAL A 69 14.03 6.45 25.06
CA VAL A 69 15.09 5.89 24.21
C VAL A 69 16.31 5.55 25.06
N ILE A 70 16.83 4.33 24.96
CA ILE A 70 18.12 3.95 25.56
C ILE A 70 19.10 3.60 24.44
N GLY A 71 20.19 4.35 24.37
CA GLY A 71 21.36 3.96 23.58
C GLY A 71 22.02 2.73 24.17
N ILE A 72 22.27 1.72 23.35
CA ILE A 72 22.88 0.46 23.76
C ILE A 72 24.23 0.30 23.06
N SER A 73 25.28 0.03 23.83
CA SER A 73 26.63 -0.23 23.33
C SER A 73 27.03 -1.68 23.60
N GLU A 74 27.95 -2.21 22.78
CA GLU A 74 28.35 -3.62 22.76
C GLU A 74 27.20 -4.60 22.52
N VAL A 75 26.40 -4.34 21.49
CA VAL A 75 25.33 -5.23 21.05
C VAL A 75 25.87 -6.61 20.62
N ARG A 76 27.03 -6.62 19.92
CA ARG A 76 27.71 -7.81 19.37
C ARG A 76 26.86 -8.68 18.44
N TRP A 77 25.82 -8.11 17.84
CA TRP A 77 25.08 -8.73 16.74
C TRP A 77 25.72 -8.36 15.41
N THR A 78 25.53 -9.21 14.40
CA THR A 78 25.96 -8.92 13.03
C THR A 78 24.88 -8.18 12.24
N GLY A 79 25.29 -7.54 11.14
CA GLY A 79 24.42 -6.80 10.24
C GLY A 79 23.74 -5.59 10.88
N LYS A 80 22.71 -5.07 10.21
CA LYS A 80 21.96 -3.87 10.61
C LYS A 80 20.47 -4.09 10.44
N GLY A 81 19.65 -3.51 11.32
CA GLY A 81 18.21 -3.64 11.19
C GLY A 81 17.41 -3.25 12.43
N GLU A 82 16.18 -3.76 12.46
CA GLU A 82 15.23 -3.60 13.55
C GLU A 82 14.61 -4.96 13.93
N THR A 83 14.25 -5.12 15.20
CA THR A 83 13.58 -6.34 15.67
C THR A 83 12.18 -6.48 15.07
N THR A 84 11.59 -7.68 15.12
CA THR A 84 10.21 -7.93 14.66
C THR A 84 9.17 -7.03 15.34
N ASN A 85 9.38 -6.74 16.62
CA ASN A 85 8.56 -5.80 17.40
C ASN A 85 8.92 -4.34 17.10
N GLY A 86 10.06 -4.10 16.44
CA GLY A 86 10.73 -2.83 16.11
C GLY A 86 10.93 -1.88 17.30
N ASP A 87 10.98 -2.47 18.49
CA ASP A 87 11.33 -1.81 19.73
C ASP A 87 12.85 -1.69 19.92
N PHE A 88 13.64 -2.32 19.06
CA PHE A 88 15.10 -2.25 19.10
C PHE A 88 15.66 -2.12 17.67
N ILE A 89 16.52 -1.13 17.47
CA ILE A 89 17.26 -0.87 16.22
C ILE A 89 18.75 -1.06 16.48
N TRP A 90 19.52 -1.62 15.53
CA TRP A 90 20.95 -1.85 15.72
C TRP A 90 21.79 -1.70 14.45
N CYS A 91 23.07 -1.43 14.67
CA CYS A 91 24.14 -1.50 13.68
C CYS A 91 25.28 -2.34 14.28
N GLY A 92 25.55 -3.47 13.66
CA GLY A 92 26.62 -4.41 14.00
C GLY A 92 27.68 -4.49 12.90
N ASN A 93 28.65 -5.38 13.09
CA ASN A 93 29.62 -5.75 12.05
C ASN A 93 29.00 -6.76 11.07
N ASP A 94 29.53 -6.88 9.85
CA ASP A 94 28.94 -7.80 8.87
C ASP A 94 29.15 -9.28 9.26
N ASN A 95 30.35 -9.63 9.72
CA ASN A 95 30.76 -11.03 9.90
C ASN A 95 31.24 -11.39 11.32
N THR A 96 31.41 -10.42 12.22
CA THR A 96 32.02 -10.64 13.54
C THR A 96 31.12 -10.19 14.68
N HIS A 97 31.02 -11.01 15.74
CA HIS A 97 30.26 -10.70 16.96
C HIS A 97 31.05 -9.83 17.95
N ASN A 98 31.58 -8.70 17.47
CA ASN A 98 32.31 -7.70 18.26
C ASN A 98 31.73 -6.29 18.00
N LYS A 99 31.94 -5.37 18.95
CA LYS A 99 31.40 -4.00 18.91
C LYS A 99 29.86 -4.00 18.74
N GLY A 100 29.30 -3.00 18.09
CA GLY A 100 27.88 -2.90 17.76
C GLY A 100 27.15 -1.93 18.68
N VAL A 101 26.29 -1.11 18.08
CA VAL A 101 25.46 -0.11 18.76
C VAL A 101 23.99 -0.31 18.41
N GLY A 102 23.11 0.10 19.29
CA GLY A 102 21.68 0.07 19.04
C GLY A 102 20.92 1.07 19.89
N MET A 103 19.60 1.11 19.70
CA MET A 103 18.70 1.87 20.56
C MET A 103 17.47 1.04 20.91
N LEU A 104 17.18 0.95 22.21
CA LEU A 104 15.93 0.40 22.72
C LEU A 104 14.89 1.51 22.86
N LEU A 105 13.71 1.28 22.30
CA LEU A 105 12.65 2.26 22.14
C LEU A 105 11.44 1.85 22.96
N SER A 106 10.95 2.78 23.78
CA SER A 106 9.65 2.62 24.42
C SER A 106 8.54 2.60 23.36
N THR A 107 7.37 2.07 23.71
CA THR A 107 6.20 2.11 22.81
C THR A 107 5.87 3.52 22.32
N ARG A 108 6.12 4.54 23.15
CA ARG A 108 5.90 5.95 22.80
C ARG A 108 6.96 6.46 21.83
N ALA A 109 8.25 6.19 22.11
CA ALA A 109 9.34 6.59 21.24
C ALA A 109 9.30 5.87 19.89
N ARG A 110 8.99 4.57 19.86
CA ARG A 110 8.81 3.79 18.61
C ARG A 110 7.76 4.40 17.69
N LYS A 111 6.63 4.85 18.24
CA LYS A 111 5.58 5.51 17.46
C LYS A 111 5.94 6.93 17.02
N ALA A 112 6.93 7.54 17.66
CA ALA A 112 7.42 8.87 17.33
C ALA A 112 8.69 8.85 16.47
N LEU A 113 9.41 7.72 16.40
CA LEU A 113 10.54 7.54 15.50
C LEU A 113 10.07 7.90 14.08
N MET A 114 10.90 8.62 13.33
CA MET A 114 10.68 9.09 11.95
C MET A 114 11.63 8.40 10.97
N SER A 115 12.89 8.24 11.37
CA SER A 115 13.93 7.56 10.62
C SER A 115 15.09 7.19 11.55
N TYR A 116 15.91 6.25 11.12
CA TYR A 116 17.18 5.91 11.75
C TYR A 116 18.20 5.61 10.65
N ASN A 117 19.47 5.88 10.94
CA ASN A 117 20.58 5.61 10.06
C ASN A 117 21.64 4.79 10.82
N PRO A 118 21.74 3.46 10.56
CA PRO A 118 22.85 2.66 11.04
C PRO A 118 24.11 2.98 10.22
N ILE A 119 25.06 3.72 10.82
CA ILE A 119 26.25 4.23 10.12
C ILE A 119 27.35 3.17 10.13
N ASN A 120 27.77 2.76 11.33
CA ASN A 120 28.81 1.77 11.52
C ASN A 120 28.64 1.10 12.91
N PRO A 121 29.42 0.06 13.27
CA PRO A 121 29.30 -0.63 14.56
C PRO A 121 29.55 0.24 15.79
N ARG A 122 29.96 1.51 15.62
CA ARG A 122 30.17 2.50 16.68
C ARG A 122 29.16 3.64 16.67
N LEU A 123 28.37 3.82 15.61
CA LEU A 123 27.48 4.96 15.42
C LEU A 123 26.12 4.58 14.82
N ILE A 124 25.05 4.99 15.49
CA ILE A 124 23.67 4.88 14.98
C ILE A 124 22.88 6.15 15.31
N THR A 125 22.20 6.71 14.31
CA THR A 125 21.39 7.92 14.46
C THR A 125 19.91 7.58 14.38
N ALA A 126 19.07 8.22 15.19
CA ALA A 126 17.61 8.08 15.14
C ALA A 126 16.92 9.43 15.35
N ARG A 127 15.95 9.73 14.49
CA ARG A 127 15.20 11.00 14.50
C ARG A 127 13.76 10.77 14.93
N PHE A 128 13.29 11.50 15.92
CA PHE A 128 11.97 11.38 16.53
C PHE A 128 11.13 12.64 16.33
N LYS A 129 9.87 12.43 15.99
CA LYS A 129 8.83 13.44 15.88
C LYS A 129 8.48 13.94 17.28
N ALA A 130 8.74 15.22 17.53
CA ALA A 130 8.47 15.83 18.81
C ALA A 130 7.90 17.24 18.63
N THR A 131 7.33 17.80 19.69
CA THR A 131 6.72 19.13 19.70
C THR A 131 7.19 19.87 20.93
N PRO A 132 7.64 21.13 20.79
CA PRO A 132 7.66 21.97 19.58
C PRO A 132 8.76 21.65 18.57
N PHE A 133 9.88 21.05 19.00
CA PHE A 133 11.01 20.69 18.13
C PHE A 133 11.16 19.17 18.07
N ASN A 134 11.55 18.64 16.91
CA ASN A 134 11.92 17.23 16.76
C ASN A 134 13.22 16.93 17.52
N ILE A 135 13.50 15.65 17.80
CA ILE A 135 14.71 15.22 18.47
C ILE A 135 15.52 14.33 17.53
N THR A 136 16.82 14.56 17.41
CA THR A 136 17.75 13.61 16.79
C THR A 136 18.69 13.09 17.87
N ILE A 137 18.80 11.77 17.97
CA ILE A 137 19.68 11.08 18.90
C ILE A 137 20.75 10.37 18.11
N ILE A 138 22.01 10.50 18.51
CA ILE A 138 23.13 9.72 18.00
C ILE A 138 23.66 8.89 19.15
N ASN A 139 23.62 7.57 19.03
CA ASN A 139 24.25 6.68 20.01
C ASN A 139 25.64 6.26 19.53
N VAL A 140 26.61 6.35 20.44
CA VAL A 140 28.03 6.16 20.15
C VAL A 140 28.65 5.04 20.98
N TYR A 141 29.66 4.39 20.41
CA TYR A 141 30.61 3.56 21.13
C TYR A 141 32.03 3.92 20.70
N ALA A 142 32.65 4.83 21.46
CA ALA A 142 33.97 5.35 21.14
C ALA A 142 35.05 4.27 21.18
N PRO A 143 36.15 4.41 20.44
CA PRO A 143 37.28 3.49 20.51
C PRO A 143 37.83 3.33 21.94
N THR A 144 38.38 2.16 22.27
CA THR A 144 39.04 1.86 23.57
C THR A 144 40.46 2.40 23.58
N SER A 145 41.14 2.41 24.74
CA SER A 145 42.52 2.92 24.90
C SER A 145 43.50 2.39 23.85
N ASP A 146 43.32 1.13 23.46
CA ASP A 146 44.24 0.39 22.59
C ASP A 146 43.95 0.61 21.08
N ALA A 147 43.02 1.51 20.76
CA ALA A 147 42.70 1.86 19.39
C ALA A 147 43.78 2.75 18.78
N THR A 148 44.01 2.59 17.47
CA THR A 148 44.98 3.40 16.72
C THR A 148 44.49 4.86 16.60
N GLU A 149 45.40 5.81 16.39
CA GLU A 149 45.04 7.21 16.14
C GLU A 149 44.06 7.33 14.95
N ASN A 150 44.31 6.55 13.89
CA ASN A 150 43.43 6.46 12.72
C ASN A 150 42.00 6.02 13.09
N ASP A 151 41.83 5.06 14.02
CA ASP A 151 40.50 4.64 14.48
C ASP A 151 39.77 5.73 15.27
N ILE A 152 40.52 6.56 15.99
CA ILE A 152 40.00 7.69 16.77
C ILE A 152 39.58 8.82 15.83
N GLU A 153 40.43 9.20 14.89
CA GLU A 153 40.14 10.21 13.88
C GLU A 153 38.93 9.80 13.01
N ALA A 154 38.91 8.55 12.53
CA ALA A 154 37.77 8.03 11.79
C ALA A 154 36.48 8.06 12.62
N PHE A 155 36.54 7.78 13.92
CA PHE A 155 35.37 7.87 14.79
C PHE A 155 34.82 9.29 14.89
N TYR A 156 35.68 10.28 15.15
CA TYR A 156 35.26 11.68 15.28
C TYR A 156 34.80 12.26 13.94
N SER A 157 35.48 11.95 12.82
CA SER A 157 35.04 12.34 11.48
C SER A 157 33.63 11.81 11.15
N ASN A 158 33.37 10.52 11.38
CA ASN A 158 32.03 9.95 11.17
C ASN A 158 30.97 10.57 12.10
N LEU A 159 31.36 10.97 13.32
CA LEU A 159 30.47 11.62 14.27
C LEU A 159 30.14 13.05 13.82
N GLU A 160 31.13 13.81 13.33
CA GLU A 160 30.93 15.14 12.75
C GLU A 160 29.98 15.10 11.57
N ASP A 161 30.15 14.14 10.67
CA ASP A 161 29.24 13.91 9.54
C ASP A 161 27.81 13.62 10.01
N ALA A 162 27.64 12.80 11.05
CA ALA A 162 26.34 12.48 11.62
C ALA A 162 25.68 13.71 12.28
N ILE A 163 26.46 14.57 12.92
CA ILE A 163 26.01 15.85 13.46
C ILE A 163 25.63 16.81 12.32
N GLY A 164 26.44 16.91 11.27
CA GLY A 164 26.20 17.76 10.10
C GLY A 164 24.91 17.39 9.34
N LYS A 165 24.60 16.09 9.26
CA LYS A 165 23.34 15.58 8.68
C LYS A 165 22.11 15.81 9.57
N THR A 166 22.28 16.27 10.81
CA THR A 166 21.16 16.55 11.72
C THR A 166 20.46 17.87 11.34
N PRO A 167 19.13 17.88 11.13
CA PRO A 167 18.42 19.12 10.81
C PRO A 167 18.57 20.19 11.89
N LYS A 168 18.94 21.42 11.51
CA LYS A 168 19.24 22.54 12.44
C LYS A 168 18.13 22.86 13.46
N LYS A 169 16.86 22.59 13.10
CA LYS A 169 15.70 22.83 13.97
C LYS A 169 15.49 21.72 15.02
N ASP A 170 16.15 20.58 14.89
CA ASP A 170 16.04 19.47 15.83
C ASP A 170 16.87 19.74 17.10
N ILE A 171 16.45 19.11 18.19
CA ILE A 171 17.23 18.97 19.42
C ILE A 171 18.16 17.78 19.22
N LEU A 172 19.46 18.05 19.10
CA LEU A 172 20.47 17.01 19.03
C LEU A 172 20.87 16.55 20.44
N ILE A 173 20.87 15.23 20.63
CA ILE A 173 21.31 14.54 21.83
C ILE A 173 22.32 13.46 21.40
N LEU A 174 23.48 13.41 22.05
CA LEU A 174 24.43 12.30 21.91
C LEU A 174 24.35 11.42 23.15
N THR A 175 24.35 10.11 22.97
CA THR A 175 24.36 9.11 24.04
C THR A 175 25.44 8.09 23.74
N GLY A 176 25.89 7.36 24.74
CA GLY A 176 26.75 6.20 24.50
C GLY A 176 27.85 6.05 25.52
N ASP A 177 28.76 5.16 25.18
CA ASP A 177 30.00 4.93 25.90
C ASP A 177 31.14 5.62 25.15
N TRP A 178 31.74 6.60 25.81
CA TRP A 178 32.73 7.50 25.23
C TRP A 178 34.17 7.08 25.50
N ASN A 179 34.39 6.08 26.37
CA ASN A 179 35.74 5.67 26.77
C ASN A 179 36.65 6.85 27.18
N ALA A 180 36.06 7.93 27.70
CA ALA A 180 36.71 9.20 28.01
C ALA A 180 36.31 9.67 29.41
N LYS A 181 37.28 10.17 30.17
CA LYS A 181 37.08 10.69 31.53
C LYS A 181 37.26 12.20 31.50
N VAL A 182 36.16 12.94 31.62
CA VAL A 182 36.18 14.42 31.58
C VAL A 182 36.66 15.06 32.88
N GLY A 183 36.73 14.28 33.96
CA GLY A 183 37.20 14.71 35.26
C GLY A 183 36.15 15.46 36.09
N ASN A 184 36.59 16.06 37.20
CA ASN A 184 35.78 16.89 38.10
C ASN A 184 36.07 18.40 37.97
N ASP A 185 37.27 18.77 37.48
CA ASP A 185 37.61 20.16 37.19
C ASP A 185 36.88 20.63 35.93
N ASN A 186 36.18 21.76 36.03
CA ASN A 186 35.43 22.38 34.94
C ASN A 186 35.97 23.76 34.56
N THR A 187 37.12 24.18 35.11
CA THR A 187 37.76 25.46 34.84
C THR A 187 38.08 25.57 33.34
N GLY A 188 37.62 26.64 32.70
CA GLY A 188 37.77 26.86 31.24
C GLY A 188 36.78 26.09 30.36
N TRP A 189 35.99 25.18 30.94
CA TRP A 189 35.02 24.32 30.23
C TRP A 189 33.58 24.53 30.70
N GLU A 190 33.28 25.61 31.43
CA GLU A 190 31.97 25.88 32.07
C GLU A 190 30.82 25.98 31.06
N ALA A 191 31.15 26.26 29.80
CA ALA A 191 30.22 26.29 28.68
C ALA A 191 29.59 24.92 28.40
N VAL A 192 30.38 23.85 28.51
CA VAL A 192 30.09 22.49 28.04
C VAL A 192 30.07 21.45 29.17
N MET A 193 30.68 21.76 30.31
CA MET A 193 30.77 20.91 31.49
C MET A 193 30.15 21.60 32.71
N GLY A 194 29.42 20.84 33.52
CA GLY A 194 28.86 21.28 34.79
C GLY A 194 29.84 21.10 35.96
N ARG A 195 29.47 21.64 37.12
CA ARG A 195 30.33 21.70 38.33
C ARG A 195 30.48 20.37 39.07
N TYR A 196 29.82 19.29 38.64
CA TYR A 196 29.72 18.03 39.37
C TYR A 196 30.27 16.84 38.60
N GLY A 197 31.38 17.05 37.89
CA GLY A 197 32.15 15.97 37.26
C GLY A 197 32.69 14.92 38.25
N TYR A 198 33.35 13.89 37.71
CA TYR A 198 33.80 12.73 38.49
C TYR A 198 35.14 12.19 37.96
N GLY A 199 36.05 11.89 38.88
CA GLY A 199 37.37 11.34 38.60
C GLY A 199 38.38 12.37 38.09
N THR A 200 39.54 11.89 37.66
CA THR A 200 40.60 12.68 37.02
C THR A 200 40.42 12.66 35.50
N ARG A 201 40.68 13.79 34.85
CA ARG A 201 40.58 13.90 33.40
C ARG A 201 41.70 13.10 32.73
N ASN A 202 41.39 12.42 31.62
CA ASN A 202 42.39 11.82 30.74
C ASN A 202 42.44 12.56 29.39
N GLU A 203 43.46 12.29 28.58
CA GLU A 203 43.66 12.92 27.25
C GLU A 203 42.39 12.84 26.37
N ARG A 204 41.73 11.67 26.36
CA ARG A 204 40.47 11.48 25.64
C ARG A 204 39.33 12.33 26.18
N GLY A 205 39.34 12.59 27.48
CA GLY A 205 38.41 13.50 28.14
C GLY A 205 38.65 14.95 27.74
N GLU A 206 39.90 15.37 27.55
CA GLU A 206 40.25 16.70 27.02
C GLU A 206 39.74 16.83 25.58
N HIS A 207 40.09 15.87 24.71
CA HIS A 207 39.63 15.87 23.32
C HIS A 207 38.10 15.85 23.21
N LEU A 208 37.40 15.14 24.10
CA LEU A 208 35.94 15.16 24.15
C LEU A 208 35.38 16.54 24.58
N LEU A 209 36.07 17.27 25.45
CA LEU A 209 35.67 18.62 25.86
C LEU A 209 35.90 19.65 24.75
N GLU A 210 37.01 19.54 24.02
CA GLU A 210 37.30 20.30 22.81
C GLU A 210 36.21 20.08 21.76
N PHE A 211 35.91 18.81 21.46
CA PHE A 211 34.84 18.41 20.55
C PHE A 211 33.46 18.96 20.99
N ALA A 212 33.13 18.82 22.28
CA ALA A 212 31.88 19.35 22.82
C ALA A 212 31.80 20.88 22.69
N THR A 213 32.94 21.58 22.80
CA THR A 213 33.01 23.03 22.65
C THR A 213 32.80 23.45 21.21
N LEU A 214 33.48 22.78 20.27
CA LEU A 214 33.34 23.00 18.83
C LEU A 214 31.88 22.86 18.37
N HIS A 215 31.19 21.81 18.83
CA HIS A 215 29.81 21.53 18.44
C HIS A 215 28.74 22.10 19.37
N ASN A 216 29.13 22.96 20.33
CA ASN A 216 28.22 23.54 21.33
C ASN A 216 27.34 22.48 22.02
N LEU A 217 27.96 21.43 22.53
CA LEU A 217 27.32 20.35 23.29
C LEU A 217 27.60 20.53 24.79
N PHE A 218 26.69 20.05 25.62
CA PHE A 218 26.79 20.14 27.07
C PHE A 218 26.63 18.74 27.68
N ILE A 219 27.57 18.36 28.55
CA ILE A 219 27.64 17.05 29.20
C ILE A 219 26.66 17.00 30.38
N CYS A 220 25.52 16.35 30.18
CA CYS A 220 24.42 16.31 31.13
C CYS A 220 24.81 15.65 32.47
N ASN A 221 25.66 14.63 32.43
CA ASN A 221 26.10 13.87 33.61
C ASN A 221 26.75 14.74 34.68
N THR A 222 27.43 15.81 34.27
CA THR A 222 28.22 16.70 35.16
C THR A 222 27.38 17.85 35.76
N ARG A 223 26.10 17.94 35.41
CA ARG A 223 25.25 19.10 35.73
C ARG A 223 24.75 19.16 37.16
N PHE A 224 24.49 18.02 37.79
CA PHE A 224 23.76 17.96 39.06
C PHE A 224 24.59 17.31 40.16
N GLN A 225 24.46 17.83 41.38
CA GLN A 225 25.02 17.18 42.55
C GLN A 225 24.30 15.84 42.79
N GLN A 226 25.05 14.76 42.88
CA GLN A 226 24.55 13.41 43.13
C GLN A 226 25.36 12.72 44.22
N LYS A 227 24.73 11.74 44.89
CA LYS A 227 25.44 10.83 45.81
C LYS A 227 26.55 10.08 45.04
N PRO A 228 27.71 9.77 45.66
CA PRO A 228 28.84 9.13 44.98
C PRO A 228 28.48 7.87 44.18
N ILE A 229 27.60 7.02 44.74
CA ILE A 229 27.11 5.79 44.09
C ILE A 229 26.38 6.02 42.75
N ARG A 230 25.91 7.24 42.47
CA ARG A 230 25.16 7.60 41.26
C ARG A 230 26.00 8.35 40.21
N LYS A 231 27.32 8.50 40.43
CA LYS A 231 28.21 9.28 39.57
C LYS A 231 29.00 8.42 38.58
N TRP A 232 29.55 7.30 39.03
CA TRP A 232 30.29 6.39 38.16
C TRP A 232 29.32 5.53 37.33
N THR A 233 29.76 5.13 36.15
CA THR A 233 28.99 4.35 35.16
C THR A 233 29.63 3.02 34.84
N TRP A 234 30.91 2.85 35.16
CA TRP A 234 31.67 1.63 34.97
C TRP A 234 32.48 1.30 36.22
N GLU A 235 32.55 0.02 36.54
CA GLU A 235 33.36 -0.56 37.60
C GLU A 235 34.29 -1.63 37.01
N SER A 236 35.56 -1.61 37.38
CA SER A 236 36.52 -2.61 36.91
C SER A 236 36.14 -4.02 37.40
N PRO A 237 36.55 -5.10 36.70
CA PRO A 237 36.21 -6.47 37.10
C PRO A 237 36.63 -6.87 38.52
N ASP A 238 37.65 -6.20 39.07
CA ASP A 238 38.15 -6.37 40.43
C ASP A 238 37.41 -5.51 41.48
N GLY A 239 36.50 -4.63 41.06
CA GLY A 239 35.70 -3.75 41.92
C GLY A 239 36.44 -2.50 42.43
N ILE A 240 37.70 -2.30 42.05
CA ILE A 240 38.59 -1.28 42.64
C ILE A 240 38.39 0.09 41.98
N HIS A 241 38.38 0.12 40.65
CA HIS A 241 38.36 1.35 39.87
C HIS A 241 36.96 1.68 39.36
N LYS A 242 36.55 2.94 39.55
CA LYS A 242 35.22 3.43 39.17
C LYS A 242 35.37 4.65 38.30
N ASN A 243 34.74 4.64 37.13
CA ASN A 243 34.86 5.71 36.14
C ASN A 243 33.48 6.13 35.62
N MET A 244 33.40 7.37 35.12
CA MET A 244 32.23 7.90 34.42
C MET A 244 32.60 8.04 32.94
N ILE A 245 32.25 7.04 32.14
CA ILE A 245 32.59 6.96 30.71
C ILE A 245 31.34 6.85 29.82
N ASP A 246 30.18 6.54 30.39
CA ASP A 246 28.89 6.57 29.71
C ASP A 246 28.25 7.95 29.86
N LEU A 247 28.31 8.75 28.79
CA LEU A 247 27.93 10.17 28.82
C LEU A 247 26.75 10.46 27.90
N ILE A 248 25.88 11.35 28.38
CA ILE A 248 24.78 11.92 27.62
C ILE A 248 25.06 13.41 27.42
N MET A 249 25.09 13.85 26.17
CA MET A 249 25.30 15.24 25.78
C MET A 249 24.08 15.80 25.05
N ILE A 250 23.82 17.09 25.22
CA ILE A 250 22.75 17.82 24.52
C ILE A 250 23.30 19.14 23.99
N GLN A 251 22.77 19.66 22.88
CA GLN A 251 23.10 21.03 22.46
C GLN A 251 22.98 22.02 23.63
N LYS A 252 24.04 22.81 23.84
CA LYS A 252 24.24 23.79 24.92
C LYS A 252 23.03 24.71 25.10
N ARG A 253 22.36 25.13 24.02
CA ARG A 253 21.13 25.96 24.09
C ARG A 253 19.99 25.31 24.86
N TRP A 254 19.93 23.98 24.91
CA TRP A 254 18.90 23.21 25.61
C TRP A 254 19.34 22.71 26.99
N LYS A 255 20.55 23.06 27.47
CA LYS A 255 21.08 22.56 28.75
C LYS A 255 20.17 22.84 29.96
N THR A 256 19.40 23.92 29.91
CA THR A 256 18.42 24.30 30.95
C THR A 256 17.16 23.44 30.94
N SER A 257 16.90 22.70 29.86
CA SER A 257 15.78 21.76 29.73
C SER A 257 16.11 20.39 30.34
N VAL A 258 17.37 20.12 30.69
CA VAL A 258 17.75 18.93 31.43
C VAL A 258 17.28 19.09 32.87
N VAL A 259 16.45 18.15 33.33
CA VAL A 259 15.86 18.14 34.68
C VAL A 259 16.73 17.34 35.64
N ASN A 260 17.29 16.22 35.18
CA ASN A 260 18.16 15.36 35.97
C ASN A 260 18.96 14.44 35.04
N CYS A 261 20.16 14.04 35.45
CA CYS A 261 20.95 12.99 34.81
C CYS A 261 21.68 12.20 35.91
N ARG A 262 21.48 10.87 35.96
CA ARG A 262 22.08 10.03 37.01
C ARG A 262 22.23 8.57 36.59
N THR A 263 23.15 7.88 37.24
CA THR A 263 23.35 6.43 37.10
C THR A 263 22.45 5.62 38.03
N PHE A 264 22.04 4.43 37.58
CA PHE A 264 21.18 3.47 38.27
C PHE A 264 21.90 2.14 38.51
N GLN A 265 22.63 2.05 39.62
CA GLN A 265 23.36 0.83 40.02
C GLN A 265 22.48 -0.40 40.33
N GLY A 266 21.16 -0.21 40.49
CA GLY A 266 20.22 -1.30 40.75
C GLY A 266 19.62 -1.93 39.49
N ALA A 267 20.04 -1.47 38.30
CA ALA A 267 19.70 -2.07 37.01
C ALA A 267 20.71 -3.19 36.72
N ASP A 268 20.24 -4.41 36.47
CA ASP A 268 21.11 -5.57 36.30
C ASP A 268 20.75 -6.40 35.06
N ILE A 269 21.77 -6.65 34.25
CA ILE A 269 21.78 -7.53 33.08
C ILE A 269 23.11 -8.30 32.98
N SER A 270 23.86 -8.40 34.09
CA SER A 270 25.23 -8.92 34.13
C SER A 270 26.20 -8.12 33.25
N SER A 271 26.17 -6.80 33.41
CA SER A 271 27.13 -5.85 32.81
C SER A 271 27.97 -5.21 33.91
N ASP A 272 29.22 -4.88 33.61
CA ASP A 272 30.14 -4.05 34.41
C ASP A 272 29.86 -2.55 34.27
N HIS A 273 28.97 -2.20 33.34
CA HIS A 273 28.41 -0.85 33.20
C HIS A 273 27.00 -0.74 33.78
N SER A 274 26.69 0.47 34.22
CA SER A 274 25.44 0.83 34.87
C SER A 274 24.62 1.78 34.02
N LEU A 275 23.31 1.55 34.01
CA LEU A 275 22.36 2.36 33.24
C LEU A 275 22.40 3.83 33.65
N VAL A 276 22.57 4.74 32.68
CA VAL A 276 22.46 6.18 32.87
C VAL A 276 21.17 6.68 32.25
N LEU A 277 20.35 7.44 32.99
CA LEU A 277 19.16 8.12 32.45
C LEU A 277 19.23 9.63 32.65
N CYS A 278 18.82 10.35 31.62
CA CYS A 278 18.70 11.79 31.54
C CYS A 278 17.25 12.18 31.23
N ASN A 279 16.65 12.98 32.10
CA ASN A 279 15.30 13.49 31.97
C ASN A 279 15.33 14.90 31.38
N ILE A 280 14.62 15.10 30.27
CA ILE A 280 14.58 16.36 29.53
C ILE A 280 13.12 16.85 29.47
N LYS A 281 12.89 18.10 29.83
CA LYS A 281 11.59 18.77 29.73
C LYS A 281 11.78 20.19 29.23
N LEU A 282 11.23 20.50 28.06
CA LEU A 282 11.33 21.84 27.48
C LEU A 282 10.54 22.85 28.29
N ARG A 283 11.20 23.95 28.63
CA ARG A 283 10.61 25.13 29.26
C ARG A 283 10.85 26.31 28.34
N LEU A 284 9.85 26.67 27.53
CA LEU A 284 9.91 27.87 26.68
C LEU A 284 9.30 29.06 27.41
N LYS A 285 9.88 30.25 27.22
CA LYS A 285 9.28 31.51 27.70
C LYS A 285 7.97 31.74 26.93
N ASN A 286 6.88 31.93 27.65
CA ASN A 286 5.55 32.06 27.07
C ASN A 286 5.39 33.49 26.50
N LEU A 287 5.25 33.61 25.17
CA LEU A 287 4.80 34.82 24.48
C LEU A 287 3.40 34.51 23.93
N HIS A 288 2.37 34.93 24.66
CA HIS A 288 0.93 34.77 24.41
C HIS A 288 0.27 33.39 24.57
N ASN A 289 -0.88 33.41 25.25
CA ASN A 289 -1.76 32.25 25.49
C ASN A 289 -2.61 31.95 24.24
N LYS A 290 -2.66 30.67 23.83
CA LYS A 290 -3.64 30.18 22.84
C LYS A 290 -4.92 29.69 23.54
N PRO A 291 -6.11 29.81 22.92
CA PRO A 291 -7.37 29.36 23.51
C PRO A 291 -7.42 27.84 23.65
N LYS A 292 -8.14 27.38 24.68
CA LYS A 292 -8.35 25.96 25.02
C LYS A 292 -9.24 25.29 23.97
N TYR A 293 -8.86 24.08 23.52
CA TYR A 293 -9.71 23.22 22.69
C TYR A 293 -10.93 22.76 23.49
N ASN A 294 -12.14 22.99 22.98
CA ASN A 294 -13.40 22.54 23.61
C ASN A 294 -13.54 21.01 23.57
N GLN A 295 -14.10 20.45 24.64
CA GLN A 295 -14.39 19.02 24.76
C GLN A 295 -15.61 18.66 23.90
N ARG A 296 -15.58 17.51 23.20
CA ARG A 296 -16.66 17.08 22.30
C ARG A 296 -17.92 16.71 23.09
N LEU A 297 -19.05 17.33 22.75
CA LEU A 297 -20.38 17.03 23.29
C LEU A 297 -20.99 15.79 22.60
N ASN A 298 -21.83 15.02 23.32
CA ASN A 298 -22.49 13.83 22.77
C ASN A 298 -23.84 14.17 22.14
N ILE A 299 -23.81 14.61 20.87
CA ILE A 299 -24.98 15.06 20.10
C ILE A 299 -26.06 13.96 19.98
N GLN A 300 -25.70 12.67 20.15
CA GLN A 300 -26.66 11.56 20.07
C GLN A 300 -27.71 11.58 21.20
N GLN A 301 -27.49 12.34 22.28
CA GLN A 301 -28.47 12.49 23.34
C GLN A 301 -29.69 13.35 22.91
N LEU A 302 -29.59 14.13 21.83
CA LEU A 302 -30.75 14.86 21.29
C LEU A 302 -31.82 13.95 20.66
N ASN A 303 -31.53 12.65 20.50
CA ASN A 303 -32.53 11.66 20.12
C ASN A 303 -33.47 11.30 21.28
N ASP A 304 -33.07 11.61 22.52
CA ASP A 304 -33.93 11.45 23.68
C ASP A 304 -34.88 12.66 23.82
N GLN A 305 -36.16 12.38 24.02
CA GLN A 305 -37.20 13.40 24.01
C GLN A 305 -37.03 14.39 25.17
N THR A 306 -36.55 13.95 26.33
CA THR A 306 -36.38 14.84 27.49
C THR A 306 -35.23 15.82 27.29
N THR A 307 -34.12 15.33 26.75
CA THR A 307 -32.94 16.13 26.41
C THR A 307 -33.26 17.11 25.28
N LYS A 308 -34.05 16.68 24.28
CA LYS A 308 -34.50 17.53 23.17
C LYS A 308 -35.37 18.69 23.65
N THR A 309 -36.35 18.44 24.52
CA THR A 309 -37.22 19.49 25.08
C THR A 309 -36.41 20.48 25.93
N SER A 310 -35.44 20.01 26.72
CA SER A 310 -34.52 20.88 27.46
C SER A 310 -33.72 21.78 26.51
N TYR A 311 -33.14 21.20 25.46
CA TYR A 311 -32.38 21.93 24.44
C TYR A 311 -33.22 23.01 23.75
N GLN A 312 -34.44 22.69 23.34
CA GLN A 312 -35.36 23.64 22.71
C GLN A 312 -35.69 24.82 23.62
N LYS A 313 -35.97 24.57 24.91
CA LYS A 313 -36.27 25.63 25.88
C LYS A 313 -35.06 26.55 26.12
N HIS A 314 -33.86 26.00 26.26
CA HIS A 314 -32.65 26.80 26.41
C HIS A 314 -32.34 27.61 25.14
N LEU A 315 -32.55 27.00 23.96
CA LEU A 315 -32.32 27.65 22.68
C LEU A 315 -33.30 28.79 22.44
N GLU A 316 -34.59 28.58 22.72
CA GLU A 316 -35.62 29.60 22.57
C GLU A 316 -35.33 30.83 23.45
N ASN A 317 -34.93 30.62 24.71
CA ASN A 317 -34.50 31.68 25.60
C ASN A 317 -33.28 32.45 25.08
N ASN A 318 -32.30 31.75 24.49
CA ASN A 318 -31.12 32.38 23.92
C ASN A 318 -31.45 33.17 22.64
N LEU A 319 -32.33 32.66 21.79
CA LEU A 319 -32.75 33.29 20.53
C LEU A 319 -33.64 34.52 20.75
N ASN A 320 -34.40 34.58 21.84
CA ASN A 320 -35.23 35.75 22.19
C ASN A 320 -34.40 37.00 22.53
N ASN A 321 -33.12 36.82 22.89
CA ASN A 321 -32.20 37.92 23.24
C ASN A 321 -31.36 38.42 22.06
N ILE A 322 -31.56 37.87 20.85
CA ILE A 322 -30.84 38.27 19.63
C ILE A 322 -31.51 39.51 19.04
N GLN A 323 -30.77 40.63 18.95
CA GLN A 323 -31.20 41.83 18.23
C GLN A 323 -30.68 41.79 16.80
N THR A 324 -31.50 42.18 15.83
CA THR A 324 -31.09 42.26 14.42
C THR A 324 -29.98 43.32 14.28
N THR A 325 -28.74 42.88 14.05
CA THR A 325 -27.56 43.74 13.90
C THR A 325 -27.47 44.34 12.49
N LYS A 326 -26.80 45.50 12.33
CA LYS A 326 -26.59 46.09 10.98
C LYS A 326 -25.74 45.20 10.05
N ASN A 327 -24.83 44.39 10.58
CA ASN A 327 -24.04 43.44 9.80
C ASN A 327 -24.70 42.05 9.81
N ILE A 328 -24.79 41.42 8.64
CA ILE A 328 -25.31 40.06 8.45
C ILE A 328 -24.41 38.99 9.09
N ASP A 329 -23.09 39.20 9.11
CA ASP A 329 -22.12 38.29 9.77
C ASP A 329 -22.35 38.23 11.28
N ASP A 330 -22.55 39.40 11.91
CA ASP A 330 -22.82 39.49 13.34
C ASP A 330 -24.16 38.82 13.68
N HIS A 331 -25.16 38.91 12.80
CA HIS A 331 -26.46 38.28 12.97
C HIS A 331 -26.34 36.75 12.92
N ALA A 332 -25.59 36.22 11.95
CA ALA A 332 -25.28 34.80 11.84
C ALA A 332 -24.51 34.29 13.07
N LEU A 333 -23.48 35.00 13.51
CA LEU A 333 -22.64 34.63 14.66
C LEU A 333 -23.45 34.57 15.97
N GLN A 334 -24.42 35.47 16.15
CA GLN A 334 -25.31 35.45 17.32
C GLN A 334 -26.19 34.19 17.34
N ILE A 335 -26.74 33.78 16.20
CA ILE A 335 -27.52 32.54 16.08
C ILE A 335 -26.64 31.32 16.37
N GLU A 336 -25.42 31.28 15.83
CA GLU A 336 -24.47 30.19 16.12
C GLU A 336 -24.14 30.06 17.61
N LYS A 337 -23.88 31.20 18.25
CA LYS A 337 -23.55 31.25 19.67
C LYS A 337 -24.72 30.75 20.52
N ALA A 338 -25.94 31.16 20.19
CA ALA A 338 -27.15 30.70 20.87
C ALA A 338 -27.32 29.18 20.79
N ILE A 339 -27.06 28.58 19.62
CA ILE A 339 -27.07 27.12 19.39
C ILE A 339 -26.02 26.41 20.27
N LYS A 340 -24.78 26.91 20.28
CA LYS A 340 -23.66 26.31 21.02
C LYS A 340 -23.87 26.38 22.54
N GLU A 341 -24.35 27.51 23.05
CA GLU A 341 -24.61 27.72 24.48
C GLU A 341 -25.80 26.88 24.97
N ALA A 342 -26.89 26.82 24.21
CA ALA A 342 -28.04 25.97 24.55
C ALA A 342 -27.64 24.49 24.61
N LEU A 343 -26.77 24.04 23.70
CA LEU A 343 -26.29 22.66 23.68
C LEU A 343 -25.40 22.33 24.88
N GLN A 344 -24.55 23.26 25.31
CA GLN A 344 -23.71 23.09 26.51
C GLN A 344 -24.53 23.05 27.79
N ALA A 345 -25.63 23.80 27.86
CA ALA A 345 -26.54 23.79 29.00
C ALA A 345 -27.33 22.48 29.11
N SER A 346 -27.70 21.87 27.99
CA SER A 346 -28.59 20.69 27.97
C SER A 346 -27.88 19.34 27.96
N ILE A 347 -26.59 19.26 27.58
CA ILE A 347 -25.86 17.99 27.44
C ILE A 347 -24.68 17.92 28.43
N PRO A 348 -24.67 16.97 29.39
CA PRO A 348 -23.55 16.81 30.31
C PRO A 348 -22.25 16.40 29.61
N THR A 349 -21.15 17.04 30.01
CA THR A 349 -19.82 16.80 29.45
C THR A 349 -19.31 15.40 29.83
N GLN A 350 -18.96 14.56 28.85
CA GLN A 350 -18.41 13.23 29.13
C GLN A 350 -16.98 13.33 29.68
N LYS A 351 -16.74 12.81 30.90
CA LYS A 351 -15.38 12.47 31.33
C LYS A 351 -14.86 11.31 30.48
N ALA A 352 -13.64 11.43 29.97
CA ALA A 352 -12.97 10.35 29.25
C ALA A 352 -12.95 9.09 30.12
N THR A 353 -13.63 8.04 29.69
CA THR A 353 -13.60 6.75 30.39
C THR A 353 -12.20 6.17 30.28
N SER A 354 -11.55 5.98 31.43
CA SER A 354 -10.28 5.26 31.51
C SER A 354 -10.53 3.83 31.02
N LYS A 355 -9.66 3.34 30.12
CA LYS A 355 -9.72 1.96 29.62
C LYS A 355 -9.57 1.02 30.81
N LYS A 356 -10.65 0.32 31.20
CA LYS A 356 -10.57 -0.70 32.24
C LYS A 356 -9.54 -1.77 31.81
N PRO A 357 -8.58 -2.16 32.66
CA PRO A 357 -7.67 -3.26 32.37
C PRO A 357 -8.46 -4.58 32.40
N TRP A 358 -8.17 -5.46 31.45
CA TRP A 358 -8.85 -6.76 31.27
C TRP A 358 -8.38 -7.84 32.26
N ILE A 359 -7.39 -7.54 33.12
CA ILE A 359 -6.78 -8.48 34.08
C ILE A 359 -7.50 -8.41 35.44
N SER A 360 -7.73 -9.56 36.06
CA SER A 360 -8.43 -9.65 37.35
C SER A 360 -7.52 -9.32 38.54
N THR A 361 -8.12 -8.91 39.66
CA THR A 361 -7.44 -8.68 40.95
C THR A 361 -6.74 -9.94 41.46
N GLN A 362 -7.35 -11.11 41.30
CA GLN A 362 -6.77 -12.40 41.70
C GLN A 362 -5.46 -12.71 40.95
N THR A 363 -5.39 -12.40 39.65
CA THR A 363 -4.15 -12.57 38.87
C THR A 363 -3.06 -11.58 39.31
N LEU A 364 -3.44 -10.39 39.79
CA LEU A 364 -2.51 -9.40 40.33
C LEU A 364 -1.94 -9.83 41.68
N GLU A 365 -2.76 -10.40 42.56
CA GLU A 365 -2.33 -10.93 43.87
C GLU A 365 -1.34 -12.10 43.70
N LEU A 366 -1.62 -13.04 42.79
CA LEU A 366 -0.67 -14.12 42.43
C LEU A 366 0.66 -13.58 41.86
N ALA A 367 0.61 -12.48 41.12
CA ALA A 367 1.81 -11.83 40.59
C ALA A 367 2.66 -11.19 41.70
N ASP A 368 2.02 -10.68 42.76
CA ASP A 368 2.69 -10.14 43.95
C ASP A 368 3.24 -11.24 44.87
N GLU A 369 2.55 -12.37 45.04
CA GLU A 369 3.09 -13.53 45.77
C GLU A 369 4.33 -14.11 45.08
N LYS A 370 4.28 -14.24 43.75
CA LYS A 370 5.45 -14.62 42.94
C LYS A 370 6.62 -13.64 43.17
N ARG A 371 6.33 -12.36 43.35
CA ARG A 371 7.35 -11.32 43.58
C ARG A 371 8.00 -11.47 44.96
N LYS A 372 7.21 -11.74 46.01
CA LYS A 372 7.73 -12.04 47.36
C LYS A 372 8.59 -13.31 47.35
N ALA A 373 8.12 -14.38 46.70
CA ALA A 373 8.87 -15.64 46.58
C ALA A 373 10.20 -15.49 45.83
N LYS A 374 10.31 -14.52 44.91
CA LYS A 374 11.55 -14.24 44.17
C LYS A 374 12.68 -13.72 45.06
N GLN A 375 12.37 -13.01 46.14
CA GLN A 375 13.37 -12.40 47.04
C GLN A 375 14.12 -13.45 47.86
N VAL A 376 13.44 -14.56 48.19
CA VAL A 376 13.94 -15.60 49.09
C VAL A 376 14.34 -16.90 48.37
N LYS A 377 14.19 -16.97 47.05
CA LYS A 377 14.39 -18.20 46.26
C LYS A 377 15.82 -18.77 46.31
N HIS A 378 16.81 -17.95 46.66
CA HIS A 378 18.22 -18.35 46.77
C HIS A 378 18.54 -19.01 48.11
N ILE A 379 17.63 -18.93 49.09
CA ILE A 379 17.81 -19.45 50.45
C ILE A 379 17.65 -20.98 50.47
N SER A 380 16.77 -21.56 49.64
CA SER A 380 16.61 -23.03 49.56
C SER A 380 16.02 -23.52 48.24
N ILE A 381 16.26 -24.81 47.94
CA ILE A 381 15.72 -25.49 46.75
C ILE A 381 14.19 -25.55 46.77
N GLN A 382 13.57 -25.73 47.95
CA GLN A 382 12.12 -25.73 48.11
C GLN A 382 11.49 -24.37 47.78
N LEU A 383 12.14 -23.26 48.18
CA LEU A 383 11.68 -21.90 47.86
C LEU A 383 11.83 -21.58 46.36
N ASN A 384 12.85 -22.11 45.72
CA ASN A 384 13.02 -22.03 44.26
C ASN A 384 11.90 -22.78 43.52
N ASN A 385 11.51 -23.96 43.99
CA ASN A 385 10.40 -24.73 43.43
C ASN A 385 9.04 -24.01 43.62
N LYS A 386 8.82 -23.39 44.79
CA LYS A 386 7.64 -22.53 45.04
C LYS A 386 7.57 -21.34 44.08
N TYR A 387 8.71 -20.68 43.80
CA TYR A 387 8.79 -19.60 42.82
C TYR A 387 8.48 -20.07 41.38
N LYS A 388 9.00 -21.25 40.98
CA LYS A 388 8.69 -21.84 39.66
C LYS A 388 7.21 -22.19 39.51
N HIS A 389 6.57 -22.73 40.56
CA HIS A 389 5.14 -23.03 40.58
C HIS A 389 4.30 -21.76 40.39
N LEU A 390 4.56 -20.70 41.17
CA LEU A 390 3.87 -19.41 41.07
C LEU A 390 4.07 -18.72 39.71
N CYS A 391 5.21 -18.94 39.04
CA CYS A 391 5.42 -18.44 37.68
C CYS A 391 4.46 -19.08 36.66
N ASN A 392 4.15 -20.36 36.82
CA ASN A 392 3.25 -21.07 35.92
C ASN A 392 1.79 -20.72 36.20
N GLU A 393 1.40 -20.56 37.47
CA GLU A 393 0.04 -20.19 37.86
C GLU A 393 -0.35 -18.78 37.40
N VAL A 394 0.55 -17.79 37.52
CA VAL A 394 0.29 -16.43 36.98
C VAL A 394 0.12 -16.44 35.46
N LYS A 395 0.87 -17.28 34.74
CA LYS A 395 0.73 -17.43 33.28
C LYS A 395 -0.62 -18.03 32.90
N LYS A 396 -1.11 -19.02 33.66
CA LYS A 396 -2.43 -19.63 33.43
C LYS A 396 -3.56 -18.64 33.73
N ALA A 397 -3.50 -17.94 34.86
CA ALA A 397 -4.51 -16.96 35.27
C ALA A 397 -4.64 -15.79 34.28
N ALA A 398 -3.52 -15.24 33.80
CA ALA A 398 -3.53 -14.17 32.80
C ALA A 398 -4.09 -14.60 31.43
N ARG A 399 -3.90 -15.87 31.02
CA ARG A 399 -4.54 -16.39 29.80
C ARG A 399 -6.06 -16.49 29.98
N LYS A 400 -6.50 -17.03 31.11
CA LYS A 400 -7.93 -17.15 31.47
C LYS A 400 -8.65 -15.79 31.48
N ASP A 401 -8.04 -14.75 32.05
CA ASP A 401 -8.60 -13.40 32.08
C ASP A 401 -8.74 -12.79 30.68
N LYS A 402 -7.75 -13.03 29.81
CA LYS A 402 -7.78 -12.54 28.43
C LYS A 402 -8.89 -13.21 27.62
N ASP A 403 -9.02 -14.53 27.73
CA ASP A 403 -10.02 -15.30 26.99
C ASP A 403 -11.44 -14.92 27.45
N LYS A 404 -11.63 -14.72 28.76
CA LYS A 404 -12.89 -14.21 29.34
C LYS A 404 -13.25 -12.83 28.79
N TRP A 405 -12.29 -11.91 28.73
CA TRP A 405 -12.52 -10.57 28.17
C TRP A 405 -12.92 -10.62 26.69
N ILE A 406 -12.22 -11.44 25.87
CA ILE A 406 -12.57 -11.62 24.46
C ILE A 406 -14.00 -12.19 24.32
N GLN A 407 -14.36 -13.19 25.13
CA GLN A 407 -15.72 -13.74 25.14
C GLN A 407 -16.78 -12.70 25.49
N THR A 408 -16.55 -11.84 26.50
CA THR A 408 -17.46 -10.73 26.84
C THR A 408 -17.62 -9.76 25.67
N GLN A 409 -16.53 -9.37 25.02
CA GLN A 409 -16.57 -8.45 23.87
C GLN A 409 -17.26 -9.07 22.65
N CYS A 410 -17.08 -10.36 22.40
CA CYS A 410 -17.83 -11.09 21.35
C CYS A 410 -19.33 -11.15 21.67
N GLY A 411 -19.70 -11.33 22.93
CA GLY A 411 -21.10 -11.27 23.39
C GLY A 411 -21.74 -9.89 23.16
N GLU A 412 -21.01 -8.81 23.47
CA GLU A 412 -21.46 -7.43 23.21
C GLU A 412 -21.61 -7.14 21.71
N ILE A 413 -20.72 -7.67 20.87
CA ILE A 413 -20.84 -7.59 19.40
C ILE A 413 -22.11 -8.32 18.93
N GLN A 414 -22.35 -9.53 19.44
CA GLN A 414 -23.52 -10.32 19.08
C GLN A 414 -24.83 -9.64 19.51
N MET A 415 -24.86 -9.05 20.71
CA MET A 415 -26.01 -8.29 21.19
C MET A 415 -26.23 -7.02 20.36
N GLY A 416 -25.16 -6.28 20.04
CA GLY A 416 -25.23 -5.09 19.18
C GLY A 416 -25.74 -5.39 17.77
N LEU A 417 -25.38 -6.55 17.21
CA LEU A 417 -25.92 -7.02 15.92
C LEU A 417 -27.39 -7.43 16.02
N LYS A 418 -27.82 -8.09 17.10
CA LYS A 418 -29.22 -8.46 17.34
C LYS A 418 -30.14 -7.25 17.51
N VAL A 419 -29.67 -6.18 18.15
CA VAL A 419 -30.43 -4.94 18.39
C VAL A 419 -30.37 -3.99 17.19
N GLY A 420 -29.68 -4.36 16.08
CA GLY A 420 -29.55 -3.51 14.90
C GLY A 420 -28.57 -2.34 15.06
N ASN A 421 -27.81 -2.28 16.17
CA ASN A 421 -26.78 -1.26 16.41
C ASN A 421 -25.45 -1.63 15.75
N SER A 422 -25.48 -1.69 14.41
CA SER A 422 -24.36 -2.07 13.55
C SER A 422 -23.13 -1.16 13.73
N LYS A 423 -23.31 0.11 14.13
CA LYS A 423 -22.24 1.07 14.39
C LYS A 423 -21.42 0.71 15.64
N GLN A 424 -22.07 0.33 16.73
CA GLN A 424 -21.38 -0.13 17.95
C GLN A 424 -20.65 -1.45 17.70
N ALA A 425 -21.31 -2.41 17.04
CA ALA A 425 -20.70 -3.67 16.64
C ALA A 425 -19.49 -3.46 15.71
N TYR A 426 -19.60 -2.57 14.71
CA TYR A 426 -18.50 -2.23 13.80
C TYR A 426 -17.33 -1.56 14.53
N ASN A 427 -17.60 -0.67 15.49
CA ASN A 427 -16.55 -0.03 16.29
C ASN A 427 -15.80 -1.03 17.18
N LEU A 428 -16.51 -1.98 17.80
CA LEU A 428 -15.91 -3.08 18.57
C LEU A 428 -15.11 -4.03 17.67
N VAL A 429 -15.64 -4.38 16.50
CA VAL A 429 -14.92 -5.18 15.48
C VAL A 429 -13.68 -4.43 14.98
N LYS A 430 -13.76 -3.12 14.76
CA LYS A 430 -12.64 -2.26 14.36
C LYS A 430 -11.59 -2.12 15.46
N LEU A 431 -12.01 -2.14 16.73
CA LEU A 431 -11.11 -2.18 17.89
C LEU A 431 -10.34 -3.51 17.92
N LEU A 432 -11.01 -4.64 17.64
CA LEU A 432 -10.39 -5.98 17.57
C LEU A 432 -9.51 -6.17 16.31
N LYS A 433 -9.83 -5.52 15.19
CA LYS A 433 -9.17 -5.72 13.87
C LYS A 433 -8.12 -4.66 13.48
N LYS A 434 -7.85 -3.66 14.32
CA LYS A 434 -7.06 -2.47 13.92
C LYS A 434 -5.61 -2.83 13.50
N LYS A 435 -5.29 -2.71 12.20
CA LYS A 435 -3.93 -2.67 11.64
C LYS A 435 -3.56 -1.23 11.23
N PHE A 436 -2.26 -0.89 11.32
CA PHE A 436 -1.72 0.44 10.99
C PHE A 436 -1.91 0.79 9.50
N GLN A 437 -2.22 2.06 9.21
CA GLN A 437 -2.26 2.63 7.85
C GLN A 437 -1.58 4.01 7.88
N PRO A 438 -0.49 4.24 7.11
CA PRO A 438 0.21 5.53 7.08
C PRO A 438 -0.59 6.58 6.29
N LYS A 439 -0.43 7.86 6.67
CA LYS A 439 -0.90 9.03 5.89
C LYS A 439 0.32 9.75 5.29
N LEU A 440 0.28 10.05 4.00
CA LEU A 440 1.27 10.86 3.29
C LEU A 440 1.04 12.35 3.59
N THR A 441 2.12 13.11 3.85
CA THR A 441 2.08 14.54 4.19
C THR A 441 2.83 15.43 3.18
N ALA A 442 3.26 14.89 2.04
CA ALA A 442 3.93 15.63 0.98
C ALA A 442 3.09 15.56 -0.31
N ILE A 443 3.00 16.68 -1.02
CA ILE A 443 2.35 16.77 -2.34
C ILE A 443 3.37 17.27 -3.37
N ARG A 444 3.17 16.94 -4.65
CA ARG A 444 4.03 17.42 -5.74
C ARG A 444 3.41 18.67 -6.39
N ASP A 445 4.24 19.64 -6.76
CA ASP A 445 3.81 20.77 -7.59
C ASP A 445 3.71 20.38 -9.08
N GLN A 446 3.40 21.34 -9.95
CA GLN A 446 3.23 21.13 -11.39
C GLN A 446 4.55 20.76 -12.09
N ASP A 447 5.68 21.17 -11.53
CA ASP A 447 7.02 20.93 -12.05
C ASP A 447 7.65 19.64 -11.47
N GLY A 448 6.89 18.88 -10.67
CA GLY A 448 7.30 17.61 -10.09
C GLY A 448 8.08 17.69 -8.78
N THR A 449 8.31 18.90 -8.26
CA THR A 449 9.05 19.16 -7.01
C THR A 449 8.20 18.85 -5.77
N ILE A 450 8.84 18.29 -4.74
CA ILE A 450 8.15 17.84 -3.53
C ILE A 450 7.95 19.01 -2.56
N VAL A 451 6.69 19.40 -2.36
CA VAL A 451 6.31 20.44 -1.41
C VAL A 451 6.01 19.82 -0.05
N GLN A 452 6.89 20.07 0.91
CA GLN A 452 6.81 19.53 2.28
C GLN A 452 6.41 20.59 3.32
N SER A 453 6.48 21.87 2.97
CA SER A 453 6.14 22.98 3.85
C SER A 453 4.63 23.17 3.90
N LYS A 454 4.06 23.37 5.10
CA LYS A 454 2.61 23.57 5.26
C LYS A 454 2.08 24.72 4.39
N GLN A 455 2.89 25.78 4.24
CA GLN A 455 2.54 26.95 3.44
C GLN A 455 2.54 26.64 1.94
N GLY A 456 3.59 26.00 1.41
CA GLY A 456 3.63 25.61 0.00
C GLY A 456 2.55 24.57 -0.35
N ILE A 457 2.20 23.68 0.59
CA ILE A 457 1.10 22.72 0.38
C ILE A 457 -0.24 23.47 0.23
N MET A 458 -0.48 24.51 1.05
CA MET A 458 -1.69 25.32 0.95
C MET A 458 -1.71 26.10 -0.37
N GLU A 459 -0.61 26.77 -0.74
CA GLU A 459 -0.50 27.51 -2.01
C GLU A 459 -0.74 26.60 -3.22
N ARG A 460 -0.23 25.37 -3.21
CA ARG A 460 -0.45 24.39 -4.29
C ARG A 460 -1.90 23.93 -4.38
N TRP A 461 -2.57 23.69 -3.25
CA TRP A 461 -4.01 23.38 -3.22
C TRP A 461 -4.85 24.57 -3.68
N THR A 462 -4.49 25.80 -3.28
CA THR A 462 -5.15 27.02 -3.76
C THR A 462 -5.04 27.14 -5.28
N LYS A 463 -3.84 26.96 -5.86
CA LYS A 463 -3.65 26.96 -7.33
C LYS A 463 -4.44 25.84 -8.03
N TYR A 464 -4.44 24.63 -7.46
CA TYR A 464 -5.17 23.49 -8.03
C TYR A 464 -6.69 23.71 -8.01
N CYS A 465 -7.24 24.19 -6.90
CA CYS A 465 -8.66 24.48 -6.78
C CYS A 465 -9.05 25.67 -7.67
N SER A 466 -8.22 26.73 -7.73
CA SER A 466 -8.48 27.87 -8.62
C SER A 466 -8.57 27.41 -10.08
N GLY A 467 -7.61 26.62 -10.58
CA GLY A 467 -7.65 26.10 -11.95
C GLY A 467 -8.75 25.05 -12.23
N LEU A 468 -9.34 24.42 -11.21
CA LEU A 468 -10.51 23.54 -11.36
C LEU A 468 -11.82 24.31 -11.55
N TYR A 469 -11.87 25.54 -11.04
CA TYR A 469 -13.04 26.41 -11.05
C TYR A 469 -12.83 27.65 -11.94
N GLU A 470 -11.68 27.77 -12.62
CA GLU A 470 -11.44 28.71 -13.72
C GLU A 470 -12.26 28.23 -14.93
N ASP A 471 -13.35 28.95 -15.21
CA ASP A 471 -14.28 28.64 -16.29
C ASP A 471 -13.71 29.11 -17.64
N ASN A 472 -13.53 28.19 -18.59
CA ASN A 472 -13.19 28.49 -19.99
C ASN A 472 -14.46 28.92 -20.76
N GLY A 473 -15.18 29.94 -20.26
CA GLY A 473 -16.24 30.62 -20.99
C GLY A 473 -17.56 29.86 -21.14
N SER A 474 -17.92 28.96 -20.22
CA SER A 474 -19.25 28.32 -20.24
C SER A 474 -20.32 29.07 -19.43
N GLY A 475 -19.91 29.86 -18.43
CA GLY A 475 -20.79 30.69 -17.61
C GLY A 475 -21.35 31.91 -18.34
N GLU A 476 -20.60 32.53 -19.25
CA GLU A 476 -21.07 33.69 -20.03
C GLU A 476 -22.26 33.33 -20.93
N LYS A 477 -22.31 32.11 -21.47
CA LYS A 477 -23.46 31.63 -22.27
C LYS A 477 -24.73 31.39 -21.46
N VAL A 478 -24.60 30.98 -20.19
CA VAL A 478 -25.76 30.78 -19.30
C VAL A 478 -26.33 32.11 -18.83
N VAL A 479 -25.48 33.12 -18.64
CA VAL A 479 -25.92 34.48 -18.30
C VAL A 479 -26.61 35.13 -19.50
N GLU A 480 -26.10 34.99 -20.73
CA GLU A 480 -26.76 35.51 -21.94
C GLU A 480 -28.11 34.83 -22.25
N GLU A 481 -28.28 33.54 -21.98
CA GLU A 481 -29.58 32.86 -22.15
C GLU A 481 -30.60 33.23 -21.06
N LEU A 482 -30.16 33.56 -19.83
CA LEU A 482 -31.04 34.01 -18.75
C LEU A 482 -31.48 35.48 -18.89
N VAL A 483 -30.68 36.32 -19.57
CA VAL A 483 -31.01 37.73 -19.83
C VAL A 483 -32.09 37.89 -20.92
N ASN A 484 -32.38 36.84 -21.71
CA ASN A 484 -33.40 36.87 -22.77
C ASN A 484 -34.81 36.42 -22.33
N ILE A 485 -35.04 36.17 -21.04
CA ILE A 485 -36.39 36.02 -20.51
C ILE A 485 -36.90 37.41 -20.14
N SER A 486 -37.60 38.05 -21.08
CA SER A 486 -38.31 39.31 -20.82
C SER A 486 -39.18 39.17 -19.55
N PRO A 487 -39.12 40.12 -18.60
CA PRO A 487 -39.98 40.08 -17.43
C PRO A 487 -41.41 40.34 -17.90
N SER A 488 -42.27 39.32 -17.80
CA SER A 488 -43.71 39.56 -17.73
C SER A 488 -43.97 40.42 -16.49
N ASN A 489 -44.64 41.55 -16.71
CA ASN A 489 -45.01 42.58 -15.73
C ASN A 489 -45.90 42.03 -14.59
N ASP A 490 -45.36 41.20 -13.70
CA ASP A 490 -45.92 40.96 -12.37
C ASP A 490 -44.83 41.20 -11.34
N ASN A 491 -44.95 42.39 -10.73
CA ASN A 491 -44.04 42.96 -9.76
C ASN A 491 -44.32 42.36 -8.36
N SER A 492 -44.21 41.03 -8.22
CA SER A 492 -44.21 40.35 -6.92
C SER A 492 -42.80 39.83 -6.62
N SER A 493 -42.09 40.60 -5.80
CA SER A 493 -40.86 40.18 -5.12
C SER A 493 -41.15 38.95 -4.25
N TYR A 494 -40.97 37.74 -4.78
CA TYR A 494 -41.05 36.52 -3.98
C TYR A 494 -39.73 36.37 -3.20
N GLY A 495 -39.72 36.82 -1.95
CA GLY A 495 -38.72 36.42 -0.97
C GLY A 495 -38.81 34.92 -0.68
N ILE A 496 -37.76 34.36 -0.07
CA ILE A 496 -37.71 32.95 0.35
C ILE A 496 -38.85 32.69 1.34
N LEU A 497 -39.69 31.68 1.12
CA LEU A 497 -40.83 31.40 1.99
C LEU A 497 -40.41 30.65 3.27
N TYR A 498 -41.14 30.87 4.37
CA TYR A 498 -40.88 30.18 5.64
C TYR A 498 -40.95 28.65 5.50
N ASN A 499 -41.96 28.17 4.75
CA ASN A 499 -42.16 26.73 4.51
C ASN A 499 -40.99 26.12 3.71
N GLU A 500 -40.37 26.88 2.80
CA GLU A 500 -39.21 26.41 2.03
C GLU A 500 -38.00 26.19 2.95
N VAL A 501 -37.77 27.12 3.88
CA VAL A 501 -36.69 27.01 4.89
C VAL A 501 -36.96 25.85 5.84
N GLN A 502 -38.20 25.70 6.30
CA GLN A 502 -38.61 24.60 7.17
C GLN A 502 -38.40 23.23 6.50
N ASP A 503 -38.85 23.08 5.25
CA ASP A 503 -38.66 21.86 4.47
C ASP A 503 -37.18 21.56 4.20
N ALA A 504 -36.38 22.59 3.91
CA ALA A 504 -34.94 22.45 3.71
C ALA A 504 -34.23 21.91 4.96
N ILE A 505 -34.58 22.45 6.14
CA ILE A 505 -34.05 21.98 7.44
C ILE A 505 -34.43 20.52 7.70
N GLN A 506 -35.68 20.14 7.42
CA GLN A 506 -36.13 18.75 7.60
C GLN A 506 -35.40 17.76 6.67
N LYS A 507 -35.07 18.19 5.45
CA LYS A 507 -34.35 17.38 4.45
C LYS A 507 -32.84 17.24 4.73
N LEU A 508 -32.29 17.96 5.73
CA LEU A 508 -30.86 17.84 6.09
C LEU A 508 -30.49 16.40 6.48
N LYS A 509 -29.38 15.91 5.90
CA LYS A 509 -28.89 14.55 6.16
C LYS A 509 -28.15 14.48 7.50
N LYS A 510 -28.66 13.67 8.43
CA LYS A 510 -28.02 13.37 9.72
C LYS A 510 -26.69 12.62 9.55
N ASN A 511 -25.82 12.69 10.56
CA ASN A 511 -24.48 12.09 10.64
C ASN A 511 -23.47 12.61 9.60
N LYS A 512 -23.70 13.82 9.07
CA LYS A 512 -22.72 14.52 8.24
C LYS A 512 -21.74 15.31 9.12
N SER A 513 -20.58 15.62 8.55
CA SER A 513 -19.59 16.43 9.28
C SER A 513 -20.06 17.88 9.31
N PRO A 514 -19.94 18.59 10.45
CA PRO A 514 -20.28 20.01 10.51
C PRO A 514 -19.28 20.85 9.70
N GLY A 515 -19.68 22.09 9.41
CA GLY A 515 -18.83 23.10 8.77
C GLY A 515 -17.81 23.70 9.74
N THR A 516 -17.28 24.88 9.38
CA THR A 516 -16.40 25.67 10.27
C THR A 516 -17.11 26.14 11.54
N ASP A 517 -18.43 26.29 11.46
CA ASP A 517 -19.34 26.61 12.55
C ASP A 517 -19.45 25.52 13.62
N GLU A 518 -19.00 24.29 13.34
CA GLU A 518 -19.17 23.10 14.19
C GLU A 518 -20.65 22.72 14.46
N ILE A 519 -21.61 23.26 13.70
CA ILE A 519 -23.04 22.99 13.84
C ILE A 519 -23.44 21.80 12.95
N THR A 520 -24.10 20.80 13.52
CA THR A 520 -24.56 19.63 12.75
C THR A 520 -26.05 19.71 12.42
N ALA A 521 -26.47 18.98 11.39
CA ALA A 521 -27.88 18.88 11.00
C ALA A 521 -28.79 18.49 12.18
N GLU A 522 -28.32 17.63 13.09
CA GLU A 522 -29.08 17.21 14.27
C GLU A 522 -29.33 18.34 15.27
N MET A 523 -28.41 19.30 15.37
CA MET A 523 -28.61 20.48 16.21
C MET A 523 -29.71 21.37 15.63
N ILE A 524 -29.67 21.63 14.31
CA ILE A 524 -30.64 22.48 13.63
C ILE A 524 -32.03 21.83 13.62
N GLN A 525 -32.12 20.54 13.26
CA GLN A 525 -33.38 19.79 13.24
C GLN A 525 -34.02 19.64 14.62
N SER A 526 -33.22 19.73 15.69
CA SER A 526 -33.72 19.66 17.07
C SER A 526 -34.02 21.04 17.67
N GLY A 527 -33.70 22.14 16.96
CA GLY A 527 -33.76 23.50 17.50
C GLY A 527 -35.16 24.13 17.62
N GLY A 528 -36.19 23.46 17.11
CA GLY A 528 -37.57 23.93 17.23
C GLY A 528 -37.93 25.11 16.31
N GLU A 529 -39.17 25.58 16.40
CA GLU A 529 -39.78 26.55 15.47
C GLU A 529 -39.09 27.91 15.50
N LYS A 530 -38.65 28.36 16.68
CA LYS A 530 -37.97 29.64 16.85
C LYS A 530 -36.64 29.72 16.09
N LEU A 531 -35.89 28.61 16.05
CA LEU A 531 -34.66 28.55 15.28
C LEU A 531 -34.95 28.62 13.77
N VAL A 532 -36.00 27.94 13.29
CA VAL A 532 -36.42 27.99 11.88
C VAL A 532 -36.78 29.42 11.48
N HIS A 533 -37.50 30.16 12.33
CA HIS A 533 -37.84 31.56 12.08
C HIS A 533 -36.59 32.46 11.98
N LYS A 534 -35.60 32.26 12.85
CA LYS A 534 -34.35 33.03 12.81
C LYS A 534 -33.47 32.71 11.61
N ILE A 535 -33.46 31.46 11.15
CA ILE A 535 -32.80 31.08 9.89
C ILE A 535 -33.54 31.69 8.69
N TYR A 536 -34.88 31.68 8.70
CA TYR A 536 -35.70 32.32 7.66
C TYR A 536 -35.44 33.82 7.55
N GLU A 537 -35.38 34.55 8.67
CA GLU A 537 -35.02 35.98 8.70
C GLU A 537 -33.62 36.20 8.09
N LEU A 538 -32.65 35.35 8.45
CA LEU A 538 -31.29 35.45 7.94
C LEU A 538 -31.21 35.17 6.43
N CYS A 539 -31.97 34.19 5.93
CA CYS A 539 -32.02 33.86 4.51
C CYS A 539 -32.66 34.98 3.67
N ASN A 540 -33.80 35.54 4.09
CA ASN A 540 -34.43 36.65 3.38
C ASN A 540 -33.59 37.92 3.43
N ARG A 541 -32.92 38.16 4.56
CA ARG A 541 -31.99 39.28 4.65
C ARG A 541 -30.81 39.13 3.69
N ALA A 542 -30.25 37.93 3.56
CA ALA A 542 -29.20 37.68 2.58
C ALA A 542 -29.67 37.86 1.13
N TRP A 543 -30.94 37.54 0.87
CA TRP A 543 -31.60 37.73 -0.42
C TRP A 543 -31.83 39.21 -0.74
N GLU A 544 -32.36 39.98 0.22
CA GLU A 544 -32.65 41.41 0.08
C GLU A 544 -31.39 42.29 0.03
N GLU A 545 -30.38 41.97 0.85
CA GLU A 545 -29.12 42.72 0.92
C GLU A 545 -28.10 42.26 -0.14
N GLU A 546 -28.44 41.25 -0.97
CA GLU A 546 -27.56 40.59 -1.96
C GLU A 546 -26.18 40.22 -1.39
N THR A 547 -26.12 39.94 -0.09
CA THR A 547 -24.89 39.64 0.64
C THR A 547 -25.12 38.43 1.55
N ILE A 548 -24.15 37.53 1.59
CA ILE A 548 -24.20 36.34 2.44
C ILE A 548 -23.14 36.46 3.56
N PRO A 549 -23.33 35.80 4.71
CA PRO A 549 -22.27 35.72 5.72
C PRO A 549 -20.99 35.13 5.13
N ASP A 550 -19.84 35.74 5.44
CA ASP A 550 -18.52 35.33 4.94
C ASP A 550 -18.21 33.86 5.27
N GLU A 551 -18.73 33.38 6.40
CA GLU A 551 -18.53 31.98 6.82
C GLU A 551 -19.24 30.98 5.91
N TRP A 552 -20.34 31.36 5.25
CA TRP A 552 -21.06 30.49 4.30
C TRP A 552 -20.24 30.23 3.04
N GLY A 553 -19.33 31.14 2.68
CA GLY A 553 -18.37 30.97 1.59
C GLY A 553 -17.15 30.09 1.93
N ARG A 554 -16.98 29.68 3.20
CA ARG A 554 -15.80 28.92 3.64
C ARG A 554 -16.03 27.41 3.54
N SER A 555 -15.13 26.71 2.85
CA SER A 555 -15.15 25.25 2.76
C SER A 555 -13.94 24.60 3.42
N ILE A 556 -14.17 23.47 4.11
CA ILE A 556 -13.08 22.63 4.66
C ILE A 556 -12.79 21.50 3.66
N LEU A 557 -11.70 21.64 2.93
CA LEU A 557 -11.23 20.60 2.01
C LEU A 557 -10.36 19.57 2.76
N VAL A 558 -10.82 18.32 2.76
CA VAL A 558 -10.05 17.19 3.31
C VAL A 558 -9.62 16.27 2.17
N PRO A 559 -8.35 16.30 1.73
CA PRO A 559 -7.89 15.43 0.66
C PRO A 559 -7.87 13.97 1.16
N ILE A 560 -8.58 13.11 0.43
CA ILE A 560 -8.62 11.66 0.69
C ILE A 560 -7.76 10.97 -0.38
N PRO A 561 -6.56 10.46 -0.04
CA PRO A 561 -5.75 9.73 -1.00
C PRO A 561 -6.44 8.41 -1.38
N LYS A 562 -6.73 8.20 -2.67
CA LYS A 562 -7.16 6.89 -3.20
C LYS A 562 -6.00 5.89 -3.08
N LYS A 563 -6.28 4.65 -2.67
CA LYS A 563 -5.26 3.59 -2.55
C LYS A 563 -4.78 3.12 -3.93
N GLY A 564 -3.53 3.40 -4.25
CA GLY A 564 -2.80 2.86 -5.41
C GLY A 564 -1.58 3.73 -5.70
N ASP A 565 -0.41 3.12 -5.87
CA ASP A 565 0.74 3.83 -6.44
C ASP A 565 0.52 3.89 -7.96
N ALA A 566 0.43 5.09 -8.50
CA ALA A 566 0.25 5.36 -9.93
C ALA A 566 1.45 4.92 -10.79
N ARG A 567 2.51 4.36 -10.18
CA ARG A 567 3.80 4.07 -10.84
C ARG A 567 4.29 2.63 -10.67
N LYS A 568 3.39 1.64 -10.58
CA LYS A 568 3.82 0.26 -10.86
C LYS A 568 4.16 0.17 -12.35
N THR A 569 5.38 0.51 -12.72
CA THR A 569 5.89 0.23 -14.07
C THR A 569 5.83 -1.28 -14.28
N GLY A 570 5.33 -1.69 -15.46
CA GLY A 570 5.22 -3.09 -15.83
C GLY A 570 6.58 -3.80 -15.86
N VAL A 571 6.62 -4.98 -16.48
CA VAL A 571 7.87 -5.71 -16.75
C VAL A 571 8.83 -4.98 -17.71
N GLY A 572 8.47 -3.79 -18.21
CA GLY A 572 9.29 -3.02 -19.16
C GLY A 572 9.08 -3.45 -20.60
N LYS A 573 7.86 -3.85 -20.97
CA LYS A 573 7.52 -4.42 -22.29
C LYS A 573 7.92 -3.53 -23.47
N SER A 574 7.51 -2.25 -23.46
CA SER A 574 7.86 -1.30 -24.52
C SER A 574 9.37 -1.09 -24.62
N MET A 575 10.07 -1.06 -23.48
CA MET A 575 11.53 -0.97 -23.46
C MET A 575 12.18 -2.21 -24.07
N LEU A 576 11.66 -3.40 -23.77
CA LEU A 576 12.16 -4.66 -24.33
C LEU A 576 11.93 -4.76 -25.84
N ILE A 577 10.76 -4.35 -26.35
CA ILE A 577 10.48 -4.38 -27.80
C ILE A 577 11.50 -3.56 -28.56
N ASN A 578 11.77 -2.33 -28.09
CA ASN A 578 12.80 -1.50 -28.71
C ASN A 578 14.21 -2.06 -28.51
N ALA A 579 14.51 -2.62 -27.33
CA ALA A 579 15.79 -3.25 -27.06
C ALA A 579 16.08 -4.42 -28.01
N LEU A 580 15.12 -5.33 -28.21
CA LEU A 580 15.24 -6.49 -29.09
C LEU A 580 15.67 -6.08 -30.51
N VAL A 581 15.04 -5.06 -31.08
CA VAL A 581 15.36 -4.62 -32.45
C VAL A 581 16.78 -4.08 -32.53
N ASN A 582 17.20 -3.27 -31.56
CA ASN A 582 18.55 -2.71 -31.58
C ASN A 582 19.62 -3.77 -31.28
N TYR A 583 19.33 -4.78 -30.45
CA TYR A 583 20.23 -5.90 -30.20
C TYR A 583 20.36 -6.85 -31.40
N LEU A 584 19.33 -6.94 -32.24
CA LEU A 584 19.32 -7.84 -33.41
C LEU A 584 19.87 -7.18 -34.68
N VAL A 585 19.85 -5.85 -34.75
CA VAL A 585 20.39 -5.09 -35.88
C VAL A 585 21.88 -4.78 -35.69
N ASN A 586 22.32 -4.55 -34.45
CA ASN A 586 23.69 -4.09 -34.17
C ASN A 586 24.40 -4.99 -33.15
N ASP A 587 25.57 -5.50 -33.53
CA ASP A 587 26.36 -6.41 -32.70
C ASP A 587 26.98 -5.71 -31.47
N THR A 588 27.26 -4.42 -31.58
CA THR A 588 27.92 -3.65 -30.51
C THR A 588 27.17 -2.37 -30.15
N LEU A 589 27.27 -1.99 -28.87
CA LEU A 589 26.71 -0.74 -28.35
C LEU A 589 27.33 0.47 -29.06
N GLU A 590 28.62 0.42 -29.38
CA GLU A 590 29.37 1.52 -30.01
C GLU A 590 28.91 1.78 -31.44
N GLN A 591 28.71 0.73 -32.25
CA GLN A 591 28.08 0.86 -33.57
C GLN A 591 26.68 1.49 -33.45
N THR A 592 25.87 1.01 -32.51
CA THR A 592 24.50 1.50 -32.31
C THR A 592 24.43 2.96 -31.85
N ILE A 593 25.43 3.44 -31.07
CA ILE A 593 25.53 4.84 -30.67
C ILE A 593 25.79 5.73 -31.89
N ASN A 594 26.58 5.25 -32.85
CA ASN A 594 26.90 5.97 -34.07
C ASN A 594 25.76 5.90 -35.10
N ASP A 595 25.06 4.77 -35.17
CA ASP A 595 23.94 4.54 -36.09
C ASP A 595 22.59 5.06 -35.56
N SER A 596 21.54 5.02 -36.36
CA SER A 596 20.20 5.45 -35.93
C SER A 596 19.57 4.44 -34.96
N MET A 597 19.21 4.91 -33.76
CA MET A 597 18.46 4.11 -32.78
C MET A 597 17.04 3.84 -33.29
N GLN A 598 16.65 2.57 -33.36
CA GLN A 598 15.30 2.20 -33.78
C GLN A 598 14.33 2.26 -32.60
N VAL A 599 13.27 3.06 -32.72
CA VAL A 599 12.21 3.20 -31.70
C VAL A 599 10.87 2.83 -32.33
N LEU A 600 10.41 1.62 -32.05
CA LEU A 600 9.17 1.05 -32.56
C LEU A 600 7.93 1.46 -31.75
N THR A 601 8.07 1.51 -30.42
CA THR A 601 7.00 1.92 -29.49
C THR A 601 7.51 3.02 -28.58
N PRO A 602 6.71 4.06 -28.31
CA PRO A 602 7.06 5.08 -27.34
C PRO A 602 7.43 4.49 -25.98
N PHE A 603 8.44 5.07 -25.37
CA PHE A 603 8.81 4.71 -24.01
C PHE A 603 9.32 5.94 -23.27
N CYS A 604 9.05 5.95 -21.97
CA CYS A 604 9.62 6.92 -21.06
C CYS A 604 10.24 6.24 -19.85
N PHE A 605 11.36 6.76 -19.38
CA PHE A 605 11.92 6.40 -18.09
C PHE A 605 12.57 7.62 -17.45
N SER A 606 12.63 7.66 -16.12
CA SER A 606 13.45 8.66 -15.45
C SER A 606 14.88 8.19 -15.28
N TYR A 607 15.81 9.11 -15.49
CA TYR A 607 17.24 8.95 -15.24
C TYR A 607 17.68 10.05 -14.29
N CYS A 608 18.39 9.66 -13.25
CA CYS A 608 18.95 10.57 -12.28
C CYS A 608 20.46 10.57 -12.47
N THR A 609 21.05 11.74 -12.69
CA THR A 609 22.51 11.90 -12.66
C THR A 609 22.98 11.81 -11.22
N ASP A 610 24.00 10.97 -10.96
CA ASP A 610 24.47 10.64 -9.61
C ASP A 610 24.98 11.86 -8.82
N ASP A 611 25.41 12.91 -9.52
CA ASP A 611 26.05 14.08 -8.90
C ASP A 611 25.09 15.24 -8.54
N THR A 612 23.92 15.33 -9.19
CA THR A 612 22.99 16.47 -9.01
C THR A 612 21.63 16.10 -8.46
N PHE A 613 21.29 14.80 -8.38
CA PHE A 613 19.94 14.31 -8.03
C PHE A 613 18.82 14.91 -8.91
N GLU A 614 19.17 15.45 -10.08
CA GLU A 614 18.20 15.96 -11.05
C GLU A 614 17.59 14.77 -11.79
N GLU A 615 16.29 14.56 -11.57
CA GLU A 615 15.51 13.56 -12.29
C GLU A 615 15.19 14.10 -13.69
N ARG A 616 15.88 13.58 -14.71
CA ARG A 616 15.57 13.83 -16.12
C ARG A 616 14.61 12.76 -16.61
N ILE A 617 13.53 13.17 -17.25
CA ILE A 617 12.63 12.24 -17.93
C ILE A 617 13.16 12.06 -19.36
N ILE A 618 13.56 10.83 -19.67
CA ILE A 618 13.94 10.43 -21.03
C ILE A 618 12.70 9.85 -21.68
N ALA A 619 12.20 10.53 -22.70
CA ALA A 619 11.06 10.09 -23.49
C ALA A 619 11.46 10.02 -24.96
N MET A 620 11.16 8.90 -25.61
CA MET A 620 11.50 8.64 -27.01
C MET A 620 10.31 8.00 -27.71
N GLY A 621 10.08 8.35 -28.97
CA GLY A 621 8.92 7.90 -29.77
C GLY A 621 7.76 8.90 -29.78
N LYS A 622 6.88 8.78 -30.76
CA LYS A 622 5.70 9.66 -30.93
C LYS A 622 4.48 9.00 -30.29
N SER A 623 3.76 9.73 -29.43
CA SER A 623 2.48 9.27 -28.85
C SER A 623 1.53 8.83 -29.96
N ASP A 624 0.87 7.69 -29.78
CA ASP A 624 -0.08 7.15 -30.76
C ASP A 624 -1.42 6.75 -30.12
N GLU A 625 -2.41 6.51 -30.97
CA GLU A 625 -3.81 6.22 -30.62
C GLU A 625 -3.99 4.84 -29.94
N TYR A 626 -2.95 4.01 -29.91
CA TYR A 626 -2.95 2.67 -29.34
C TYR A 626 -2.41 2.66 -27.89
N GLU A 627 -1.93 3.81 -27.41
CA GLU A 627 -1.38 4.02 -26.07
C GLU A 627 -2.16 5.11 -25.30
N ASN A 628 -2.46 4.87 -24.01
CA ASN A 628 -3.09 5.89 -23.15
C ASN A 628 -2.05 6.55 -22.23
N VAL A 629 -1.65 7.77 -22.58
CA VAL A 629 -0.68 8.58 -21.80
C VAL A 629 -1.36 9.43 -20.72
N ASN A 630 -2.69 9.57 -20.76
CA ASN A 630 -3.43 10.59 -19.99
C ASN A 630 -4.21 10.04 -18.79
N ASP A 631 -4.57 8.75 -18.76
CA ASP A 631 -5.30 8.15 -17.64
C ASP A 631 -4.40 7.42 -16.64
N ILE A 632 -4.25 8.02 -15.46
CA ILE A 632 -3.52 7.45 -14.33
C ILE A 632 -4.16 6.12 -13.90
N GLY A 633 -3.46 5.00 -14.17
CA GLY A 633 -3.82 3.66 -13.71
C GLY A 633 -4.32 2.71 -14.79
N GLN A 634 -4.34 3.12 -16.06
CA GLN A 634 -4.55 2.21 -17.21
C GLN A 634 -3.22 1.64 -17.71
N THR A 635 -3.28 0.50 -18.38
CA THR A 635 -2.15 -0.16 -19.05
C THR A 635 -1.75 0.62 -20.30
N TRP A 636 -0.44 0.71 -20.60
CA TRP A 636 0.05 1.53 -21.73
C TRP A 636 -0.45 0.98 -23.06
N THR A 637 -0.20 -0.31 -23.37
CA THR A 637 -0.73 -0.98 -24.57
C THR A 637 -2.21 -1.34 -24.39
N GLN A 638 -3.09 -0.75 -25.20
CA GLN A 638 -4.54 -1.01 -25.15
C GLN A 638 -5.02 -2.04 -26.18
N LYS A 639 -4.27 -2.23 -27.28
CA LYS A 639 -4.65 -3.11 -28.40
C LYS A 639 -3.46 -3.91 -28.95
N CYS A 640 -3.72 -4.98 -29.68
CA CYS A 640 -2.67 -5.75 -30.35
C CYS A 640 -2.05 -4.97 -31.51
N ARG A 641 -0.72 -5.03 -31.63
CA ARG A 641 0.05 -4.41 -32.71
C ARG A 641 1.15 -5.33 -33.19
N SER A 642 1.48 -5.30 -34.49
CA SER A 642 2.64 -6.00 -35.01
C SER A 642 3.71 -5.03 -35.50
N PHE A 643 4.97 -5.37 -35.23
CA PHE A 643 6.15 -4.70 -35.73
C PHE A 643 6.93 -5.69 -36.59
N VAL A 644 7.21 -5.31 -37.84
CA VAL A 644 7.93 -6.15 -38.80
C VAL A 644 9.26 -5.49 -39.13
N PHE A 645 10.34 -6.25 -39.04
CA PHE A 645 11.68 -5.78 -39.43
C PHE A 645 12.53 -6.95 -39.95
N SER A 646 13.50 -6.62 -40.81
CA SER A 646 14.41 -7.58 -41.43
C SER A 646 15.62 -7.86 -40.53
N ILE A 647 16.00 -9.14 -40.43
CA ILE A 647 17.22 -9.61 -39.78
C ILE A 647 17.93 -10.51 -40.78
N GLY A 648 18.97 -10.00 -41.42
CA GLY A 648 19.55 -10.64 -42.61
C GLY A 648 18.47 -10.86 -43.68
N ASP A 649 18.37 -12.10 -44.19
CA ASP A 649 17.39 -12.48 -45.22
C ASP A 649 16.01 -12.87 -44.66
N GLN A 650 15.80 -12.77 -43.35
CA GLN A 650 14.55 -13.17 -42.69
C GLN A 650 13.73 -11.97 -42.20
N LEU A 651 12.40 -12.08 -42.27
CA LEU A 651 11.49 -11.09 -41.71
C LEU A 651 11.00 -11.56 -40.33
N LEU A 652 11.30 -10.77 -39.29
CA LEU A 652 10.77 -11.00 -37.95
C LEU A 652 9.54 -10.14 -37.71
N ARG A 653 8.45 -10.76 -37.25
CA ARG A 653 7.23 -10.08 -36.81
C ARG A 653 7.06 -10.23 -35.30
N LEU A 654 7.22 -9.13 -34.57
CA LEU A 654 6.91 -9.06 -33.15
C LEU A 654 5.47 -8.60 -32.95
N ILE A 655 4.67 -9.35 -32.20
CA ILE A 655 3.29 -8.99 -31.88
C ILE A 655 3.24 -8.49 -30.43
N ASP A 656 2.99 -7.19 -30.26
CA ASP A 656 2.74 -6.57 -28.97
C ASP A 656 1.28 -6.73 -28.58
N THR A 657 1.03 -7.42 -27.47
CA THR A 657 -0.30 -7.72 -26.92
C THR A 657 -0.69 -6.82 -25.73
N PRO A 658 -1.99 -6.57 -25.48
CA PRO A 658 -2.43 -6.03 -24.20
C PRO A 658 -2.00 -6.95 -23.04
N PRO A 659 -1.71 -6.41 -21.84
CA PRO A 659 -1.32 -7.24 -20.71
C PRO A 659 -2.46 -8.14 -20.26
N LEU A 660 -2.14 -9.41 -20.01
CA LEU A 660 -2.98 -10.32 -19.25
C LEU A 660 -2.79 -9.98 -17.78
N GLY A 661 -3.84 -9.43 -17.22
CA GLY A 661 -3.77 -8.83 -15.92
C GLY A 661 -3.90 -7.30 -15.93
N ASP A 662 -5.00 -6.82 -16.50
CA ASP A 662 -5.40 -5.43 -16.54
C ASP A 662 -5.97 -4.91 -15.20
N THR A 663 -5.58 -3.69 -14.83
CA THR A 663 -6.05 -3.00 -13.62
C THR A 663 -7.56 -2.71 -13.63
N ARG A 664 -8.20 -2.72 -14.81
CA ARG A 664 -9.66 -2.60 -15.00
C ARG A 664 -10.42 -3.88 -14.61
N GLY A 665 -9.72 -4.99 -14.47
CA GLY A 665 -10.22 -6.24 -13.91
C GLY A 665 -10.65 -7.29 -14.94
N PHE A 666 -11.23 -8.38 -14.44
CA PHE A 666 -11.48 -9.63 -15.18
C PHE A 666 -12.24 -9.49 -16.51
N ALA A 667 -13.27 -8.65 -16.57
CA ALA A 667 -14.04 -8.47 -17.80
C ALA A 667 -13.17 -7.90 -18.93
N GLN A 668 -12.23 -7.01 -18.58
CA GLN A 668 -11.25 -6.47 -19.52
C GLN A 668 -10.21 -7.52 -19.92
N ASP A 669 -9.76 -8.37 -18.99
CA ASP A 669 -8.83 -9.47 -19.31
C ASP A 669 -9.43 -10.45 -20.34
N ILE A 670 -10.73 -10.74 -20.24
CA ILE A 670 -11.45 -11.54 -21.26
C ILE A 670 -11.44 -10.85 -22.63
N GLU A 671 -11.69 -9.54 -22.65
CA GLU A 671 -11.70 -8.76 -23.90
C GLU A 671 -10.30 -8.71 -24.52
N ASN A 672 -9.29 -8.39 -23.72
CA ASN A 672 -7.88 -8.38 -24.11
C ASN A 672 -7.48 -9.75 -24.70
N PHE A 673 -7.91 -10.84 -24.08
CA PHE A 673 -7.63 -12.19 -24.60
C PHE A 673 -8.33 -12.47 -25.93
N ARG A 674 -9.61 -12.08 -26.05
CA ARG A 674 -10.36 -12.22 -27.31
C ARG A 674 -9.69 -11.43 -28.43
N GLU A 675 -9.22 -10.22 -28.14
CA GLU A 675 -8.50 -9.40 -29.08
C GLU A 675 -7.20 -10.08 -29.54
N ILE A 676 -6.41 -10.65 -28.63
CA ILE A 676 -5.20 -11.40 -28.96
C ILE A 676 -5.51 -12.57 -29.90
N LEU A 677 -6.51 -13.39 -29.59
CA LEU A 677 -6.88 -14.53 -30.45
C LEU A 677 -7.38 -14.08 -31.83
N THR A 678 -8.18 -13.01 -31.86
CA THR A 678 -8.72 -12.44 -33.11
C THR A 678 -7.62 -11.81 -33.96
N TYR A 679 -6.59 -11.26 -33.33
CA TYR A 679 -5.43 -10.74 -34.04
C TYR A 679 -4.55 -11.87 -34.58
N LEU A 680 -4.32 -12.91 -33.76
CA LEU A 680 -3.52 -14.08 -34.16
C LEU A 680 -4.19 -14.86 -35.30
N SER A 681 -5.52 -14.93 -35.36
CA SER A 681 -6.25 -15.67 -36.41
C SER A 681 -5.98 -15.19 -37.83
N GLN A 682 -5.43 -13.98 -37.99
CA GLN A 682 -5.03 -13.42 -39.27
C GLN A 682 -3.74 -14.06 -39.83
N TYR A 683 -3.05 -14.86 -39.02
CA TYR A 683 -1.79 -15.51 -39.35
C TYR A 683 -1.96 -17.04 -39.39
N GLU A 684 -1.26 -17.70 -40.30
CA GLU A 684 -1.33 -19.16 -40.45
C GLU A 684 -0.47 -19.90 -39.42
N TYR A 685 0.68 -19.30 -39.06
CA TYR A 685 1.71 -19.92 -38.24
C TYR A 685 2.10 -19.03 -37.04
N LEU A 686 2.41 -19.67 -35.91
CA LEU A 686 2.93 -19.06 -34.70
C LEU A 686 4.25 -19.74 -34.30
N ASN A 687 5.35 -18.97 -34.28
CA ASN A 687 6.69 -19.51 -34.05
C ASN A 687 7.13 -19.48 -32.58
N GLY A 688 6.66 -18.52 -31.77
CA GLY A 688 7.07 -18.37 -30.38
C GLY A 688 6.12 -17.50 -29.55
N ILE A 689 6.03 -17.79 -28.25
CA ILE A 689 5.20 -17.06 -27.28
C ILE A 689 6.09 -16.62 -26.11
N CYS A 690 6.41 -15.33 -26.03
CA CYS A 690 7.31 -14.80 -25.00
C CYS A 690 6.55 -14.37 -23.74
N ILE A 691 6.89 -14.97 -22.59
CA ILE A 691 6.41 -14.59 -21.27
C ILE A 691 7.48 -13.76 -20.55
N LEU A 692 7.16 -12.50 -20.28
CA LEU A 692 8.10 -11.54 -19.68
C LEU A 692 8.06 -11.57 -18.15
N LEU A 693 9.24 -11.69 -17.52
CA LEU A 693 9.39 -11.84 -16.07
C LEU A 693 10.41 -10.83 -15.51
N LYS A 694 10.34 -10.55 -14.20
CA LYS A 694 11.41 -9.86 -13.44
C LYS A 694 12.10 -10.89 -12.52
N PRO A 695 13.43 -10.84 -12.32
CA PRO A 695 14.17 -11.84 -11.53
C PRO A 695 13.98 -11.77 -10.00
N ASN A 696 13.49 -10.64 -9.47
CA ASN A 696 13.48 -10.38 -8.01
C ASN A 696 12.12 -10.57 -7.33
N ARG A 697 11.27 -11.49 -7.80
CA ARG A 697 9.94 -11.75 -7.21
C ARG A 697 9.92 -13.01 -6.36
N GLU A 698 10.21 -12.87 -5.07
CA GLU A 698 10.17 -13.97 -4.08
C GLU A 698 8.77 -14.58 -3.86
N ARG A 699 7.69 -13.86 -4.21
CA ARG A 699 6.31 -14.35 -4.17
C ARG A 699 5.58 -13.94 -5.44
N LEU A 700 5.05 -14.93 -6.16
CA LEU A 700 4.17 -14.69 -7.29
C LEU A 700 2.77 -14.34 -6.78
N ASP A 701 2.17 -13.29 -7.33
CA ASP A 701 0.81 -12.87 -6.98
C ASP A 701 -0.20 -13.92 -7.45
N ILE A 702 -1.33 -14.07 -6.75
CA ILE A 702 -2.49 -14.88 -7.18
C ILE A 702 -2.89 -14.49 -8.60
N TYR A 703 -2.69 -13.22 -8.93
CA TYR A 703 -2.94 -12.69 -10.25
C TYR A 703 -2.05 -13.24 -11.35
N PHE A 704 -0.76 -13.45 -11.06
CA PHE A 704 0.17 -14.04 -12.00
C PHE A 704 -0.16 -15.52 -12.22
N GLN A 705 -0.52 -16.25 -11.15
CA GLN A 705 -1.01 -17.62 -11.24
C GLN A 705 -2.26 -17.72 -12.13
N TYR A 706 -3.24 -16.84 -11.91
CA TYR A 706 -4.44 -16.75 -12.75
C TYR A 706 -4.08 -16.46 -14.23
N SER A 707 -3.22 -15.48 -14.49
CA SER A 707 -2.87 -15.07 -15.86
C SER A 707 -2.16 -16.18 -16.64
N VAL A 708 -1.27 -16.92 -15.98
CA VAL A 708 -0.61 -18.10 -16.56
C VAL A 708 -1.63 -19.21 -16.82
N LYS A 709 -2.48 -19.56 -15.85
CA LYS A 709 -3.52 -20.59 -16.02
C LYS A 709 -4.52 -20.25 -17.14
N GLU A 710 -4.98 -19.01 -17.20
CA GLU A 710 -5.93 -18.56 -18.20
C GLU A 710 -5.30 -18.52 -19.60
N LEU A 711 -4.02 -18.12 -19.73
CA LEU A 711 -3.28 -18.28 -21.00
C LEU A 711 -3.31 -19.76 -21.43
N LEU A 712 -2.87 -20.67 -20.58
CA LEU A 712 -2.74 -22.09 -20.90
C LEU A 712 -4.09 -22.78 -21.19
N ARG A 713 -5.21 -22.21 -20.73
CA ARG A 713 -6.55 -22.69 -21.04
C ARG A 713 -6.90 -22.59 -22.53
N HIS A 714 -6.47 -21.51 -23.18
CA HIS A 714 -6.87 -21.24 -24.57
C HIS A 714 -5.80 -21.65 -25.58
N PHE A 715 -4.56 -21.89 -25.13
CA PHE A 715 -3.50 -22.42 -25.98
C PHE A 715 -3.56 -23.96 -26.03
N PRO A 716 -3.63 -24.57 -27.22
CA PRO A 716 -3.58 -26.03 -27.34
C PRO A 716 -2.24 -26.58 -26.85
N ARG A 717 -2.22 -27.85 -26.42
CA ARG A 717 -1.00 -28.47 -25.84
C ARG A 717 0.24 -28.34 -26.72
N SER A 718 0.09 -28.51 -28.03
CA SER A 718 1.19 -28.37 -28.99
C SER A 718 1.68 -26.92 -29.15
N ALA A 719 0.86 -25.91 -28.88
CA ALA A 719 1.30 -24.51 -28.90
C ALA A 719 2.15 -24.15 -27.65
N MET A 720 2.01 -24.92 -26.56
CA MET A 720 2.75 -24.67 -25.32
C MET A 720 4.22 -25.00 -25.44
N GLU A 721 4.59 -25.85 -26.40
CA GLU A 721 6.00 -26.12 -26.69
C GLU A 721 6.70 -24.82 -27.11
N ASN A 722 6.06 -23.96 -27.91
CA ASN A 722 6.62 -22.68 -28.37
C ASN A 722 6.66 -21.57 -27.29
N ILE A 723 6.40 -21.87 -26.00
CA ILE A 723 6.51 -20.90 -24.90
C ILE A 723 7.97 -20.67 -24.50
N ILE A 724 8.30 -19.39 -24.36
CA ILE A 724 9.63 -18.88 -24.07
C ILE A 724 9.57 -17.94 -22.87
N PHE A 725 10.50 -18.08 -21.92
CA PHE A 725 10.58 -17.20 -20.74
C PHE A 725 11.69 -16.17 -20.91
N VAL A 726 11.35 -14.89 -20.78
CA VAL A 726 12.31 -13.80 -20.93
C VAL A 726 12.36 -12.99 -19.63
N TYR A 727 13.49 -13.06 -18.93
CA TYR A 727 13.73 -12.25 -17.74
C TYR A 727 14.27 -10.90 -18.17
N THR A 728 13.52 -9.87 -17.80
CA THR A 728 13.89 -8.46 -17.95
C THR A 728 14.67 -7.99 -16.73
N ASN A 729 15.67 -7.13 -16.95
CA ASN A 729 16.55 -6.57 -15.91
C ASN A 729 17.46 -7.63 -15.24
N ALA A 730 17.88 -8.64 -15.99
CA ALA A 730 18.65 -9.78 -15.48
C ALA A 730 20.02 -9.38 -14.88
N ARG A 731 20.61 -8.24 -15.30
CA ARG A 731 21.86 -7.72 -14.72
C ARG A 731 21.79 -7.51 -13.21
N SER A 732 20.62 -7.13 -12.68
CA SER A 732 20.41 -6.92 -11.24
C SER A 732 20.63 -8.17 -10.38
N VAL A 733 20.66 -9.34 -11.01
CA VAL A 733 20.96 -10.64 -10.40
C VAL A 733 22.07 -11.38 -11.13
N PHE A 734 23.01 -10.64 -11.72
CA PHE A 734 24.18 -11.18 -12.41
C PHE A 734 23.80 -12.15 -13.54
N PHE A 735 22.74 -11.85 -14.30
CA PHE A 735 22.22 -12.72 -15.37
C PHE A 735 21.90 -14.13 -14.86
N SER A 736 21.13 -14.20 -13.76
CA SER A 736 20.54 -15.43 -13.24
C SER A 736 19.00 -15.36 -13.20
N ARG A 737 18.34 -16.50 -13.02
CA ARG A 737 16.86 -16.58 -12.90
C ARG A 737 16.31 -15.98 -11.59
N GLY A 738 17.20 -15.65 -10.64
CA GLY A 738 16.89 -14.92 -9.41
C GLY A 738 15.87 -15.61 -8.50
N ALA A 739 15.26 -14.84 -7.61
CA ALA A 739 14.29 -15.33 -6.63
C ALA A 739 12.93 -15.76 -7.22
N THR A 740 12.62 -15.33 -8.45
CA THR A 740 11.37 -15.67 -9.16
C THR A 740 11.32 -17.13 -9.61
N ASP A 741 12.47 -17.78 -9.74
CA ASP A 741 12.62 -19.13 -10.28
C ASP A 741 11.84 -20.20 -9.47
N LYS A 742 12.11 -20.31 -8.17
CA LYS A 742 11.50 -21.35 -7.31
C LYS A 742 9.97 -21.26 -7.24
N PRO A 743 9.35 -20.07 -7.08
CA PRO A 743 7.90 -19.94 -7.16
C PRO A 743 7.31 -20.36 -8.51
N LEU A 744 8.00 -20.09 -9.62
CA LEU A 744 7.51 -20.39 -10.96
C LEU A 744 7.57 -21.89 -11.27
N SER A 745 8.68 -22.54 -10.92
CA SER A 745 8.83 -24.01 -11.02
C SER A 745 7.70 -24.73 -10.29
N ARG A 746 7.36 -24.31 -9.07
CA ARG A 746 6.25 -24.92 -8.30
C ARG A 746 4.90 -24.83 -9.00
N ILE A 747 4.63 -23.73 -9.71
CA ILE A 747 3.37 -23.58 -10.47
C ILE A 747 3.34 -24.56 -11.64
N PHE A 748 4.45 -24.68 -12.38
CA PHE A 748 4.53 -25.61 -13.51
C PHE A 748 4.50 -27.07 -13.04
N ASP A 749 5.14 -27.40 -11.92
CA ASP A 749 5.06 -28.72 -11.30
C ASP A 749 3.62 -29.06 -10.91
N GLN A 750 2.90 -28.11 -10.28
CA GLN A 750 1.49 -28.28 -9.93
C GLN A 750 0.61 -28.46 -11.17
N LEU A 751 0.81 -27.67 -12.22
CA LEU A 751 0.08 -27.79 -13.48
C LEU A 751 0.33 -29.13 -14.17
N GLY A 752 1.57 -29.64 -14.09
CA GLY A 752 1.93 -30.97 -14.57
C GLY A 752 1.15 -32.07 -13.86
N VAL A 753 1.01 -31.98 -12.54
CA VAL A 753 0.25 -32.94 -11.72
C VAL A 753 -1.26 -32.82 -11.94
N GLU A 754 -1.81 -31.61 -11.95
CA GLU A 754 -3.26 -31.36 -11.99
C GLU A 754 -3.87 -31.53 -13.39
N HIS A 755 -3.11 -31.23 -14.45
CA HIS A 755 -3.65 -31.16 -15.82
C HIS A 755 -2.90 -32.00 -16.86
N ALA A 756 -1.88 -32.77 -16.44
CA ALA A 756 -1.00 -33.54 -17.32
C ALA A 756 -0.39 -32.68 -18.45
N VAL A 757 -0.09 -31.40 -18.14
CA VAL A 757 0.54 -30.45 -19.05
C VAL A 757 1.93 -30.12 -18.50
N GLN A 758 2.98 -30.56 -19.20
CA GLN A 758 4.35 -30.17 -18.88
C GLN A 758 4.74 -28.96 -19.71
N ILE A 759 4.93 -27.82 -19.04
CA ILE A 759 5.50 -26.64 -19.69
C ILE A 759 7.00 -26.74 -19.54
N PRO A 760 7.77 -26.77 -20.65
CA PRO A 760 9.22 -26.77 -20.56
C PRO A 760 9.66 -25.52 -19.81
N PHE A 761 10.46 -25.67 -18.75
CA PHE A 761 11.04 -24.55 -18.01
C PHE A 761 12.52 -24.82 -17.76
N THR A 762 13.26 -24.95 -18.86
CA THR A 762 14.67 -25.34 -18.90
C THR A 762 15.55 -24.15 -19.23
N GLU A 763 16.87 -24.34 -19.23
CA GLU A 763 17.81 -23.30 -19.66
C GLU A 763 17.66 -22.97 -21.16
N GLU A 764 17.33 -23.97 -21.98
CA GLU A 764 17.18 -23.81 -23.43
C GLU A 764 16.08 -22.81 -23.80
N ASN A 765 14.98 -22.76 -23.03
CA ASN A 765 13.82 -21.91 -23.32
C ASN A 765 13.68 -20.69 -22.40
N THR A 766 14.72 -20.39 -21.60
CA THR A 766 14.76 -19.25 -20.69
C THR A 766 15.89 -18.30 -21.10
N PHE A 767 15.57 -17.03 -21.31
CA PHE A 767 16.49 -16.01 -21.83
C PHE A 767 16.62 -14.83 -20.87
N LEU A 768 17.85 -14.34 -20.69
CA LEU A 768 18.19 -13.37 -19.65
C LEU A 768 18.66 -12.05 -20.28
N LEU A 769 17.70 -11.13 -20.47
CA LEU A 769 17.94 -9.86 -21.14
C LEU A 769 17.98 -8.69 -20.14
N ASP A 770 18.78 -7.68 -20.45
CA ASP A 770 18.86 -6.47 -19.64
C ASP A 770 18.28 -5.26 -20.38
N ASN A 771 17.34 -4.57 -19.74
CA ASN A 771 16.79 -3.34 -20.28
C ASN A 771 17.73 -2.14 -20.02
N GLU A 772 18.64 -2.23 -19.05
CA GLU A 772 19.52 -1.11 -18.69
C GLU A 772 20.57 -0.79 -19.76
N ALA A 773 21.01 -1.80 -20.53
CA ALA A 773 21.90 -1.59 -21.66
C ALA A 773 21.22 -0.79 -22.79
N PHE A 774 19.95 -1.07 -23.07
CA PHE A 774 19.16 -0.27 -24.01
C PHE A 774 18.85 1.14 -23.47
N ARG A 775 18.59 1.30 -22.16
CA ARG A 775 18.45 2.64 -21.54
C ARG A 775 19.68 3.49 -21.74
N CYS A 776 20.86 2.89 -21.62
CA CYS A 776 22.14 3.55 -21.88
C CYS A 776 22.21 4.14 -23.29
N LEU A 777 21.78 3.39 -24.31
CA LEU A 777 21.68 3.90 -25.69
C LEU A 777 20.75 5.13 -25.76
N ALA A 778 19.58 5.06 -25.13
CA ALA A 778 18.65 6.20 -25.09
C ALA A 778 19.26 7.44 -24.38
N LEU A 779 20.07 7.25 -23.34
CA LEU A 779 20.81 8.32 -22.69
C LEU A 779 21.85 8.94 -23.63
N TYR A 780 22.62 8.12 -24.34
CA TYR A 780 23.60 8.62 -25.30
C TYR A 780 22.97 9.42 -26.45
N LYS A 781 21.78 9.03 -26.90
CA LYS A 781 21.00 9.78 -27.91
C LYS A 781 20.38 11.07 -27.38
N ASN A 782 20.27 11.23 -26.05
CA ASN A 782 19.83 12.47 -25.39
C ASN A 782 21.03 13.27 -24.83
N ASP A 783 22.21 13.09 -25.42
CA ASP A 783 23.47 13.77 -25.05
C ASP A 783 23.91 13.59 -23.58
N ILE A 784 23.43 12.53 -22.93
CA ILE A 784 23.85 12.15 -21.59
C ILE A 784 24.93 11.08 -21.71
N ARG A 785 26.15 11.41 -21.28
CA ARG A 785 27.30 10.51 -21.29
C ARG A 785 27.48 9.90 -19.89
N LEU A 786 27.68 8.59 -19.84
CA LEU A 786 27.97 7.86 -18.60
C LEU A 786 29.47 7.91 -18.27
N SER A 787 29.83 7.60 -17.02
CA SER A 787 31.23 7.44 -16.63
C SER A 787 31.90 6.25 -17.35
N GLN A 788 33.23 6.25 -17.47
CA GLN A 788 33.97 5.16 -18.13
C GLN A 788 33.68 3.78 -17.49
N GLU A 789 33.57 3.72 -16.16
CA GLU A 789 33.27 2.48 -15.44
C GLU A 789 31.85 1.97 -15.75
N GLU A 790 30.87 2.87 -15.79
CA GLU A 790 29.49 2.53 -16.14
C GLU A 790 29.37 2.13 -17.61
N GLN A 791 30.05 2.84 -18.51
CA GLN A 791 30.09 2.50 -19.92
C GLN A 791 30.58 1.07 -20.14
N GLN A 792 31.66 0.66 -19.47
CA GLN A 792 32.17 -0.71 -19.53
C GLN A 792 31.17 -1.75 -19.02
N LYS A 793 30.41 -1.44 -17.95
CA LYS A 793 29.33 -2.31 -17.46
C LYS A 793 28.17 -2.42 -18.47
N GLN A 794 27.85 -1.34 -19.18
CA GLN A 794 26.78 -1.33 -20.19
C GLN A 794 27.19 -2.07 -21.46
N ILE A 795 28.46 -1.95 -21.90
CA ILE A 795 28.99 -2.72 -23.03
C ILE A 795 28.91 -4.22 -22.75
N LYS A 796 29.34 -4.67 -21.56
CA LYS A 796 29.21 -6.08 -21.15
C LYS A 796 27.75 -6.55 -21.16
N SER A 797 26.84 -5.72 -20.65
CA SER A 797 25.42 -6.02 -20.60
C SER A 797 24.76 -6.07 -21.99
N TRP A 798 25.18 -5.17 -22.90
CA TRP A 798 24.77 -5.17 -24.30
C TRP A 798 25.19 -6.45 -25.00
N ASN A 799 26.48 -6.81 -24.94
CA ASN A 799 27.02 -8.00 -25.59
C ASN A 799 26.33 -9.29 -25.11
N HIS A 800 26.08 -9.41 -23.80
CA HIS A 800 25.30 -10.53 -23.26
C HIS A 800 23.88 -10.56 -23.83
N SER A 801 23.21 -9.39 -23.90
CA SER A 801 21.84 -9.31 -24.42
C SER A 801 21.77 -9.62 -25.92
N VAL A 802 22.76 -9.21 -26.72
CA VAL A 802 22.89 -9.57 -28.15
C VAL A 802 23.04 -11.09 -28.31
N GLN A 803 23.94 -11.72 -27.55
CA GLN A 803 24.14 -13.17 -27.57
C GLN A 803 22.85 -13.94 -27.20
N GLU A 804 22.15 -13.49 -26.15
CA GLU A 804 20.88 -14.07 -25.75
C GLU A 804 19.77 -13.87 -26.78
N CYS A 805 19.74 -12.73 -27.49
CA CYS A 805 18.80 -12.49 -28.58
C CYS A 805 19.09 -13.39 -29.80
N ALA A 806 20.36 -13.57 -30.15
CA ALA A 806 20.77 -14.50 -31.20
C ALA A 806 20.38 -15.94 -30.84
N ARG A 807 20.61 -16.34 -29.58
CA ARG A 807 20.18 -17.65 -29.05
C ARG A 807 18.67 -17.81 -29.09
N LEU A 808 17.91 -16.76 -28.76
CA LEU A 808 16.45 -16.74 -28.82
C LEU A 808 15.95 -16.98 -30.24
N LEU A 809 16.51 -16.29 -31.23
CA LEU A 809 16.14 -16.51 -32.63
C LEU A 809 16.50 -17.90 -33.11
N ALA A 810 17.72 -18.37 -32.82
CA ALA A 810 18.14 -19.73 -33.15
C ALA A 810 17.17 -20.77 -32.56
N TYR A 811 16.77 -20.59 -31.29
CA TYR A 811 15.80 -21.46 -30.63
C TYR A 811 14.41 -21.45 -31.28
N ILE A 812 13.93 -20.29 -31.75
CA ILE A 812 12.64 -20.18 -32.44
C ILE A 812 12.72 -20.87 -33.82
N THR A 813 13.81 -20.67 -34.56
CA THR A 813 13.97 -21.21 -35.92
C THR A 813 14.12 -22.73 -35.99
N THR A 814 14.62 -23.37 -34.93
CA THR A 814 14.79 -24.83 -34.89
C THR A 814 13.51 -25.59 -34.55
N ARG A 815 12.41 -24.88 -34.25
CA ARG A 815 11.17 -25.48 -33.77
C ARG A 815 10.05 -25.46 -34.82
N PRO A 816 9.18 -26.49 -34.83
CA PRO A 816 8.05 -26.50 -35.73
C PRO A 816 7.11 -25.32 -35.42
N SER A 817 6.65 -24.67 -36.48
CA SER A 817 5.68 -23.59 -36.37
C SER A 817 4.32 -24.17 -35.97
N TYR A 818 3.64 -23.52 -35.03
CA TYR A 818 2.31 -23.93 -34.62
C TYR A 818 1.24 -23.41 -35.59
N ILE A 819 0.33 -24.27 -36.06
CA ILE A 819 -0.76 -23.89 -36.98
C ILE A 819 -1.88 -23.20 -36.18
N VAL A 820 -2.03 -21.89 -36.36
CA VAL A 820 -2.96 -21.04 -35.57
C VAL A 820 -4.41 -21.48 -35.70
N ARG A 821 -4.81 -22.02 -36.85
CA ARG A 821 -6.19 -22.50 -37.07
C ARG A 821 -6.66 -23.51 -36.01
N ASN A 822 -5.76 -24.34 -35.51
CA ASN A 822 -6.08 -25.34 -34.48
C ASN A 822 -6.44 -24.70 -33.13
N MET A 823 -5.90 -23.50 -32.84
CA MET A 823 -6.21 -22.71 -31.65
C MET A 823 -7.62 -22.11 -31.72
N ILE A 824 -8.01 -21.61 -32.89
CA ILE A 824 -9.35 -21.03 -33.12
C ILE A 824 -10.42 -22.11 -32.93
N SER A 825 -10.23 -23.30 -33.52
CA SER A 825 -11.17 -24.42 -33.36
C SER A 825 -11.34 -24.83 -31.89
N LEU A 826 -10.27 -24.73 -31.09
CA LEU A 826 -10.31 -25.06 -29.68
C LEU A 826 -11.07 -23.99 -28.86
N TYR A 827 -10.85 -22.71 -29.18
CA TYR A 827 -11.61 -21.60 -28.59
C TYR A 827 -13.11 -21.66 -28.94
N GLU A 828 -13.45 -21.94 -30.20
CA GLU A 828 -14.83 -22.13 -30.66
C GLU A 828 -15.52 -23.27 -29.89
N VAL A 829 -14.84 -24.42 -29.72
CA VAL A 829 -15.34 -25.54 -28.92
C VAL A 829 -15.56 -25.14 -27.45
N GLN A 830 -14.68 -24.33 -26.87
CA GLN A 830 -14.87 -23.82 -25.50
C GLN A 830 -16.08 -22.88 -25.37
N GLN A 831 -16.37 -22.03 -26.36
CA GLN A 831 -17.56 -21.18 -26.35
C GLN A 831 -18.84 -22.02 -26.50
N ILE A 832 -18.83 -23.00 -27.41
CA ILE A 832 -19.95 -23.93 -27.58
C ILE A 832 -20.22 -24.68 -26.27
N LEU A 833 -19.18 -25.18 -25.59
CA LEU A 833 -19.32 -25.82 -24.28
C LEU A 833 -19.96 -24.91 -23.23
N ARG A 834 -19.56 -23.63 -23.14
CA ARG A 834 -20.18 -22.68 -22.19
C ARG A 834 -21.66 -22.46 -22.45
N ILE A 835 -22.05 -22.35 -23.73
CA ILE A 835 -23.45 -22.25 -24.14
C ILE A 835 -24.18 -23.52 -23.71
N LEU A 836 -23.63 -24.69 -24.01
CA LEU A 836 -24.22 -25.97 -23.65
C LEU A 836 -24.34 -26.16 -22.13
N THR A 837 -23.37 -25.76 -21.32
CA THR A 837 -23.47 -25.82 -19.86
C THR A 837 -24.60 -24.95 -19.34
N THR A 838 -24.77 -23.76 -19.94
CA THR A 838 -25.84 -22.83 -19.59
C THR A 838 -27.21 -23.39 -19.96
N GLN A 839 -27.34 -24.00 -21.15
CA GLN A 839 -28.57 -24.65 -21.59
C GLN A 839 -28.87 -25.92 -20.77
N ALA A 840 -27.85 -26.73 -20.49
CA ALA A 840 -27.97 -27.89 -19.61
C ALA A 840 -28.42 -27.49 -18.20
N ARG A 841 -27.94 -26.36 -17.65
CA ARG A 841 -28.41 -25.80 -16.37
C ARG A 841 -29.87 -25.37 -16.44
N LYS A 842 -30.29 -24.69 -17.51
CA LYS A 842 -31.71 -24.32 -17.71
C LYS A 842 -32.59 -25.57 -17.78
N LEU A 843 -32.18 -26.58 -18.54
CA LEU A 843 -32.87 -27.87 -18.64
C LEU A 843 -32.92 -28.62 -17.30
N LEU A 844 -31.83 -28.61 -16.52
CA LEU A 844 -31.79 -29.18 -15.16
C LEU A 844 -32.72 -28.45 -14.18
N SER A 845 -32.82 -27.13 -14.29
CA SER A 845 -33.76 -26.34 -13.47
C SER A 845 -35.22 -26.54 -13.89
N LEU A 846 -35.46 -26.79 -15.18
CA LEU A 846 -36.79 -27.09 -15.73
C LEU A 846 -37.22 -28.53 -15.45
N SER A 847 -36.28 -29.49 -15.29
CA SER A 847 -36.60 -30.87 -14.93
C SER A 847 -37.10 -31.04 -13.49
N GLN A 848 -37.01 -29.99 -12.66
CA GLN A 848 -37.53 -29.96 -11.29
C GLN A 848 -39.02 -29.58 -11.21
N ILE A 849 -39.63 -29.16 -12.33
CA ILE A 849 -41.07 -28.87 -12.44
C ILE A 849 -41.66 -29.91 -13.42
N TYR A 850 -42.28 -30.95 -12.88
CA TYR A 850 -42.72 -32.12 -13.66
C TYR A 850 -43.81 -31.78 -14.70
N THR A 851 -43.89 -32.60 -15.76
CA THR A 851 -45.01 -32.81 -16.73
C THR A 851 -44.91 -32.26 -18.18
N HIS A 852 -43.77 -32.41 -18.87
CA HIS A 852 -43.72 -32.56 -20.36
C HIS A 852 -42.66 -33.61 -20.78
N ILE A 853 -42.99 -34.89 -20.58
CA ILE A 853 -42.12 -36.00 -20.11
C ILE A 853 -41.43 -36.90 -21.16
N THR A 854 -41.23 -36.52 -22.42
CA THR A 854 -40.42 -37.40 -23.31
C THR A 854 -39.46 -36.66 -24.22
N ASN A 855 -39.92 -35.58 -24.84
CA ASN A 855 -39.08 -34.84 -25.80
C ASN A 855 -37.97 -34.01 -25.10
N THR A 856 -38.23 -33.45 -23.92
CA THR A 856 -37.26 -32.64 -23.17
C THR A 856 -36.18 -33.48 -22.50
N GLN A 857 -36.51 -34.70 -22.04
CA GLN A 857 -35.53 -35.65 -21.49
C GLN A 857 -34.61 -36.24 -22.58
N ASP A 858 -35.14 -36.49 -23.79
CA ASP A 858 -34.34 -36.91 -24.94
C ASP A 858 -33.40 -35.79 -25.44
N GLU A 859 -33.89 -34.54 -25.54
CA GLU A 859 -33.02 -33.39 -25.80
C GLU A 859 -31.97 -33.19 -24.71
N GLN A 860 -32.34 -33.30 -23.43
CA GLN A 860 -31.41 -33.21 -22.31
C GLN A 860 -30.32 -34.27 -22.42
N THR A 861 -30.68 -35.51 -22.75
CA THR A 861 -29.73 -36.63 -22.95
C THR A 861 -28.82 -36.37 -24.15
N LYS A 862 -29.36 -35.83 -25.26
CA LYS A 862 -28.57 -35.46 -26.45
C LYS A 862 -27.61 -34.30 -26.17
N VAL A 863 -28.06 -33.25 -25.49
CA VAL A 863 -27.23 -32.12 -25.05
C VAL A 863 -26.14 -32.59 -24.10
N GLN A 864 -26.47 -33.43 -23.12
CA GLN A 864 -25.50 -34.03 -22.19
C GLN A 864 -24.48 -34.94 -22.90
N ASN A 865 -24.91 -35.72 -23.89
CA ASN A 865 -24.01 -36.56 -24.68
C ASN A 865 -23.07 -35.75 -25.57
N VAL A 866 -23.56 -34.69 -26.22
CA VAL A 866 -22.72 -33.77 -27.00
C VAL A 866 -21.75 -33.03 -26.08
N TYR A 867 -22.22 -32.52 -24.94
CA TYR A 867 -21.40 -31.91 -23.91
C TYR A 867 -20.29 -32.85 -23.44
N ARG A 868 -20.61 -34.12 -23.17
CA ARG A 868 -19.65 -35.18 -22.78
C ARG A 868 -18.61 -35.43 -23.89
N LYS A 869 -19.02 -35.50 -25.15
CA LYS A 869 -18.12 -35.66 -26.31
C LYS A 869 -17.16 -34.48 -26.46
N LEU A 870 -17.65 -33.24 -26.36
CA LEU A 870 -16.82 -32.04 -26.44
C LEU A 870 -15.88 -31.90 -25.22
N CYS A 871 -16.31 -32.31 -24.01
CA CYS A 871 -15.44 -32.38 -22.84
C CYS A 871 -14.32 -33.41 -23.01
N LYS A 872 -14.60 -34.60 -23.57
CA LYS A 872 -13.57 -35.60 -23.90
C LYS A 872 -12.57 -35.05 -24.94
N PHE A 873 -13.06 -34.35 -25.96
CA PHE A 873 -12.21 -33.70 -26.95
C PHE A 873 -11.28 -32.65 -26.31
N LEU A 874 -11.81 -31.76 -25.46
CA LEU A 874 -10.99 -30.77 -24.76
C LEU A 874 -10.00 -31.42 -23.78
N GLN A 875 -10.38 -32.47 -23.05
CA GLN A 875 -9.47 -33.17 -22.11
C GLN A 875 -8.17 -33.66 -22.77
N VAL A 876 -8.23 -34.01 -24.05
CA VAL A 876 -7.08 -34.50 -24.81
C VAL A 876 -6.28 -33.34 -25.42
N ASN A 877 -6.96 -32.26 -25.83
CA ASN A 877 -6.37 -31.21 -26.66
C ASN A 877 -6.08 -29.88 -25.92
N ALA A 878 -6.65 -29.65 -24.73
CA ALA A 878 -6.50 -28.44 -23.93
C ALA A 878 -6.79 -28.65 -22.42
N ILE A 879 -6.58 -27.59 -21.63
CA ILE A 879 -6.98 -27.57 -20.22
C ILE A 879 -8.50 -27.32 -20.16
N LEU A 880 -9.22 -28.16 -19.40
CA LEU A 880 -10.67 -28.06 -19.27
C LEU A 880 -11.10 -26.69 -18.69
N PRO A 881 -12.14 -26.05 -19.24
CA PRO A 881 -12.57 -24.69 -18.93
C PRO A 881 -13.11 -24.43 -17.50
N LEU A 882 -13.02 -25.37 -16.57
CA LEU A 882 -13.65 -25.33 -15.24
C LEU A 882 -12.63 -25.70 -14.15
N ASP A 883 -12.02 -24.67 -13.55
CA ASP A 883 -11.04 -24.75 -12.45
C ASP A 883 -11.56 -24.01 -11.20
N GLU A 884 -11.34 -24.56 -10.00
CA GLU A 884 -11.68 -23.99 -8.68
C GLU A 884 -10.95 -22.68 -8.40
N ASP A 885 -9.81 -22.42 -9.04
CA ASP A 885 -9.03 -21.22 -8.80
C ASP A 885 -9.68 -19.94 -9.31
N LEU A 886 -10.52 -20.01 -10.36
CA LEU A 886 -11.35 -18.87 -10.77
C LEU A 886 -12.41 -18.55 -9.71
N LEU A 887 -12.96 -19.57 -9.04
CA LEU A 887 -13.86 -19.37 -7.91
C LEU A 887 -13.14 -18.64 -6.77
N LYS A 888 -11.89 -19.03 -6.47
CA LYS A 888 -11.04 -18.34 -5.48
C LYS A 888 -10.71 -16.91 -5.90
N TYR A 889 -10.42 -16.66 -7.18
CA TYR A 889 -10.14 -15.32 -7.71
C TYR A 889 -11.37 -14.41 -7.66
N ILE A 890 -12.55 -14.88 -8.12
CA ILE A 890 -13.81 -14.13 -8.02
C ILE A 890 -14.14 -13.85 -6.54
N GLN A 891 -13.94 -14.82 -5.65
CA GLN A 891 -14.09 -14.62 -4.20
C GLN A 891 -13.13 -13.55 -3.65
N ASP A 892 -11.88 -13.51 -4.11
CA ASP A 892 -10.90 -12.51 -3.72
C ASP A 892 -11.24 -11.12 -4.28
N VAL A 893 -11.77 -11.03 -5.49
CA VAL A 893 -12.25 -9.78 -6.11
C VAL A 893 -13.49 -9.25 -5.38
N ILE A 894 -14.45 -10.12 -5.06
CA ILE A 894 -15.61 -9.79 -4.21
C ILE A 894 -15.11 -9.28 -2.87
N ARG A 895 -14.22 -10.02 -2.18
CA ARG A 895 -13.66 -9.63 -0.87
C ARG A 895 -12.92 -8.28 -0.93
N LYS A 896 -12.17 -8.01 -2.01
CA LYS A 896 -11.50 -6.72 -2.25
C LYS A 896 -12.50 -5.60 -2.51
N LYS A 897 -13.57 -5.83 -3.29
CA LYS A 897 -14.63 -4.82 -3.55
C LYS A 897 -15.51 -4.58 -2.32
N GLU A 898 -15.90 -5.60 -1.58
CA GLU A 898 -16.57 -5.49 -0.28
C GLU A 898 -15.71 -4.71 0.73
N SER A 899 -14.38 -4.92 0.72
CA SER A 899 -13.47 -4.13 1.55
C SER A 899 -13.43 -2.64 1.16
N LYS A 900 -13.70 -2.31 -0.11
CA LYS A 900 -13.84 -0.93 -0.63
C LYS A 900 -15.25 -0.35 -0.43
N LYS A 901 -16.30 -1.17 -0.26
CA LYS A 901 -17.66 -0.75 0.12
C LYS A 901 -17.68 0.00 1.47
N ASN A 902 -16.75 -0.35 2.36
CA ASN A 902 -16.49 0.38 3.62
C ASN A 902 -15.82 1.76 3.45
N SER A 903 -15.59 2.23 2.21
CA SER A 903 -15.02 3.55 1.89
C SER A 903 -15.88 4.41 0.95
N GLY A 904 -17.13 4.02 0.69
CA GLY A 904 -18.15 4.95 0.17
C GLY A 904 -18.25 5.13 -1.35
N ALA A 905 -17.81 4.18 -2.18
CA ALA A 905 -18.12 4.19 -3.61
C ALA A 905 -19.25 3.20 -3.94
N GLN A 906 -20.30 3.70 -4.59
CA GLN A 906 -21.37 2.93 -5.20
C GLN A 906 -20.81 1.84 -6.12
N ASN A 907 -21.39 0.63 -6.05
CA ASN A 907 -21.66 -0.30 -7.15
C ASN A 907 -22.16 -1.64 -6.56
N ASP A 908 -23.37 -1.61 -5.99
CA ASP A 908 -24.05 -2.83 -5.52
C ASP A 908 -24.38 -3.78 -6.67
N ASP A 909 -24.71 -3.24 -7.85
CA ASP A 909 -24.99 -4.02 -9.04
C ASP A 909 -23.78 -4.82 -9.52
N THR A 910 -22.56 -4.29 -9.38
CA THR A 910 -21.35 -5.02 -9.79
C THR A 910 -21.01 -6.15 -8.81
N ILE A 911 -21.24 -5.96 -7.50
CA ILE A 911 -21.04 -7.03 -6.51
C ILE A 911 -22.11 -8.11 -6.70
N HIS A 912 -23.36 -7.71 -6.88
CA HIS A 912 -24.47 -8.62 -7.18
C HIS A 912 -24.21 -9.42 -8.47
N HIS A 913 -23.71 -8.76 -9.53
CA HIS A 913 -23.30 -9.43 -10.76
C HIS A 913 -22.15 -10.43 -10.53
N LEU A 914 -21.13 -10.06 -9.75
CA LEU A 914 -20.01 -10.97 -9.41
C LEU A 914 -20.44 -12.15 -8.53
N GLU A 915 -21.38 -11.95 -7.60
CA GLU A 915 -21.97 -13.01 -6.78
C GLU A 915 -22.81 -13.98 -7.61
N LYS A 916 -23.61 -13.45 -8.55
CA LYS A 916 -24.33 -14.25 -9.54
C LYS A 916 -23.38 -15.04 -10.43
N LEU A 917 -22.27 -14.43 -10.86
CA LEU A 917 -21.22 -15.07 -11.65
C LEU A 917 -20.51 -16.18 -10.86
N LYS A 918 -20.23 -15.95 -9.57
CA LYS A 918 -19.68 -16.94 -8.64
C LYS A 918 -20.62 -18.13 -8.46
N SER A 919 -21.91 -17.90 -8.21
CA SER A 919 -22.91 -18.97 -8.05
C SER A 919 -23.06 -19.77 -9.34
N ASN A 920 -23.16 -19.10 -10.48
CA ASN A 920 -23.21 -19.75 -11.79
C ASN A 920 -22.00 -20.66 -12.00
N TYR A 921 -20.78 -20.17 -11.74
CA TYR A 921 -19.55 -20.92 -11.95
C TYR A 921 -19.34 -22.07 -10.94
N ALA A 922 -19.77 -21.88 -9.68
CA ALA A 922 -19.76 -22.95 -8.67
C ALA A 922 -20.63 -24.14 -9.10
N ASN A 923 -21.81 -23.86 -9.64
CA ASN A 923 -22.72 -24.88 -10.14
C ASN A 923 -22.14 -25.60 -11.39
N GLU A 924 -21.37 -24.92 -12.23
CA GLU A 924 -20.66 -25.57 -13.36
C GLU A 924 -19.56 -26.52 -12.90
N ILE A 925 -18.83 -26.18 -11.83
CA ILE A 925 -17.83 -27.07 -11.22
C ILE A 925 -18.50 -28.30 -10.60
N GLU A 926 -19.66 -28.14 -9.97
CA GLU A 926 -20.42 -29.24 -9.37
C GLU A 926 -20.96 -30.22 -10.43
N LEU A 927 -21.45 -29.70 -11.56
CA LEU A 927 -21.85 -30.51 -12.73
C LEU A 927 -20.65 -31.28 -13.32
N LYS A 928 -19.46 -30.66 -13.34
CA LYS A 928 -18.22 -31.35 -13.75
C LYS A 928 -17.84 -32.49 -12.81
N ARG A 929 -17.89 -32.26 -11.48
CA ARG A 929 -17.54 -33.27 -10.46
C ARG A 929 -18.47 -34.49 -10.52
N THR A 930 -19.78 -34.27 -10.58
CA THR A 930 -20.77 -35.35 -10.69
C THR A 930 -20.56 -36.22 -11.92
N MET A 931 -20.13 -35.65 -13.05
CA MET A 931 -19.83 -36.41 -14.27
C MET A 931 -18.41 -37.02 -14.29
N GLU A 932 -17.45 -36.47 -13.54
CA GLU A 932 -16.13 -37.09 -13.31
C GLU A 932 -16.25 -38.32 -12.40
N ASP A 933 -17.22 -38.36 -11.49
CA ASP A 933 -17.55 -39.55 -10.70
C ASP A 933 -18.16 -40.67 -11.57
N GLU A 934 -18.95 -40.33 -12.60
CA GLU A 934 -19.43 -41.29 -13.63
C GLU A 934 -18.29 -41.82 -14.53
N LYS A 935 -17.13 -41.16 -14.56
CA LYS A 935 -15.95 -41.57 -15.38
C LYS A 935 -15.34 -42.90 -14.91
N ARG A 936 -15.59 -43.31 -13.66
CA ARG A 936 -15.08 -44.59 -13.13
C ARG A 936 -15.75 -45.82 -13.76
N SER A 937 -16.74 -45.65 -14.66
CA SER A 937 -17.51 -46.76 -15.25
C SER A 937 -17.43 -46.94 -16.78
N SER A 938 -16.61 -46.19 -17.55
CA SER A 938 -16.56 -46.39 -19.03
C SER A 938 -15.17 -46.34 -19.69
N ASN A 939 -14.99 -47.18 -20.73
CA ASN A 939 -13.73 -47.52 -21.42
C ASN A 939 -13.11 -46.43 -22.30
N LYS A 940 -11.81 -46.61 -22.60
CA LYS A 940 -10.81 -45.64 -23.09
C LYS A 940 -10.72 -45.45 -24.62
N THR A 941 -11.69 -45.88 -25.43
CA THR A 941 -11.50 -46.09 -26.89
C THR A 941 -12.11 -45.07 -27.87
N ASP A 942 -12.66 -43.93 -27.45
CA ASP A 942 -13.24 -42.92 -28.38
C ASP A 942 -12.45 -41.60 -28.39
N LEU A 943 -11.41 -41.49 -29.23
CA LEU A 943 -10.66 -40.24 -29.48
C LEU A 943 -11.30 -39.46 -30.63
N ILE A 944 -12.04 -38.39 -30.30
CA ILE A 944 -12.71 -37.48 -31.26
C ILE A 944 -11.66 -36.58 -31.92
N GLN A 945 -11.65 -36.48 -33.25
CA GLN A 945 -10.73 -35.62 -34.01
C GLN A 945 -11.36 -34.24 -34.31
N PRO A 946 -10.57 -33.18 -34.60
CA PRO A 946 -11.12 -31.85 -34.91
C PRO A 946 -12.13 -31.83 -36.07
N LYS A 947 -11.97 -32.72 -37.06
CA LYS A 947 -12.90 -32.91 -38.18
C LYS A 947 -14.28 -33.46 -37.76
N ASP A 948 -14.34 -34.17 -36.63
CA ASP A 948 -15.56 -34.80 -36.11
C ASP A 948 -16.39 -33.81 -35.27
N ILE A 949 -15.84 -32.64 -34.95
CA ILE A 949 -16.54 -31.57 -34.22
C ILE A 949 -17.72 -31.01 -35.02
N PHE A 950 -17.56 -30.88 -36.34
CA PHE A 950 -18.58 -30.27 -37.19
C PHE A 950 -19.90 -31.07 -37.23
N PRO A 951 -19.89 -32.40 -37.43
CA PRO A 951 -21.07 -33.24 -37.26
C PRO A 951 -21.70 -33.16 -35.86
N ILE A 952 -20.88 -33.09 -34.80
CA ILE A 952 -21.34 -33.01 -33.40
C ILE A 952 -22.11 -31.70 -33.15
N VAL A 953 -21.62 -30.58 -33.70
CA VAL A 953 -22.26 -29.27 -33.56
C VAL A 953 -23.54 -29.18 -34.41
N THR A 954 -23.58 -29.85 -35.56
CA THR A 954 -24.77 -29.92 -36.43
C THR A 954 -25.95 -30.60 -35.72
N THR A 955 -25.69 -31.62 -34.90
CA THR A 955 -26.73 -32.27 -34.06
C THR A 955 -27.37 -31.31 -33.06
N LEU A 956 -26.62 -30.35 -32.51
CA LEU A 956 -27.14 -29.35 -31.57
C LEU A 956 -28.06 -28.34 -32.26
N TYR A 957 -27.69 -27.93 -33.48
CA TYR A 957 -28.51 -27.01 -34.25
C TYR A 957 -29.85 -27.62 -34.66
N ASN A 958 -29.94 -28.94 -34.80
CA ASN A 958 -31.17 -29.60 -35.23
C ASN A 958 -32.12 -29.98 -34.07
N LEU A 959 -31.82 -29.54 -32.82
CA LEU A 959 -32.70 -29.77 -31.68
C LEU A 959 -33.99 -28.94 -31.80
N PRO A 960 -35.18 -29.57 -31.71
CA PRO A 960 -36.46 -28.88 -31.91
C PRO A 960 -36.78 -27.74 -30.92
N PHE A 961 -36.36 -27.83 -29.65
CA PHE A 961 -36.67 -26.83 -28.61
C PHE A 961 -35.46 -25.99 -28.24
N SER A 962 -34.32 -26.62 -27.98
CA SER A 962 -33.09 -25.92 -27.57
C SER A 962 -32.32 -25.34 -28.78
N GLY A 963 -32.50 -25.93 -29.98
CA GLY A 963 -31.77 -25.56 -31.19
C GLY A 963 -31.97 -24.12 -31.66
N PRO A 964 -33.20 -23.55 -31.70
CA PRO A 964 -33.42 -22.15 -32.07
C PRO A 964 -32.67 -21.14 -31.20
N GLU A 965 -32.68 -21.34 -29.88
CA GLU A 965 -31.98 -20.47 -28.92
C GLU A 965 -30.46 -20.66 -28.98
N ILE A 966 -29.98 -21.89 -29.17
CA ILE A 966 -28.56 -22.19 -29.41
C ILE A 966 -28.08 -21.54 -30.72
N ARG A 967 -28.90 -21.59 -31.79
CA ARG A 967 -28.61 -20.90 -33.07
C ARG A 967 -28.49 -19.39 -32.85
N LYS A 968 -29.46 -18.78 -32.16
CA LYS A 968 -29.47 -17.35 -31.85
C LYS A 968 -28.25 -16.93 -31.03
N GLN A 969 -27.93 -17.63 -29.94
CA GLN A 969 -26.77 -17.30 -29.10
C GLN A 969 -25.44 -17.47 -29.83
N ILE A 970 -25.34 -18.46 -30.73
CA ILE A 970 -24.15 -18.63 -31.56
C ILE A 970 -24.09 -17.58 -32.68
N GLU A 971 -25.22 -17.17 -33.28
CA GLU A 971 -25.28 -16.06 -34.23
C GLU A 971 -24.94 -14.71 -33.58
N GLU A 972 -25.38 -14.45 -32.36
CA GLU A 972 -25.01 -13.26 -31.58
C GLU A 972 -23.51 -13.23 -31.21
N LEU A 973 -22.91 -14.39 -30.92
CA LEU A 973 -21.46 -14.51 -30.74
C LEU A 973 -20.69 -14.27 -32.06
N LYS A 974 -21.29 -14.63 -33.20
CA LYS A 974 -20.71 -14.43 -34.55
C LYS A 974 -20.82 -12.98 -35.04
N ILE A 975 -21.90 -12.25 -34.73
CA ILE A 975 -22.07 -10.84 -35.13
C ILE A 975 -21.00 -9.93 -34.49
N ASN A 976 -20.46 -10.31 -33.33
CA ASN A 976 -19.36 -9.60 -32.66
C ASN A 976 -17.95 -9.94 -33.20
N GLN A 977 -17.84 -10.78 -34.24
CA GLN A 977 -16.59 -11.06 -34.96
C GLN A 977 -16.80 -10.82 -36.46
N LYS A 978 -16.02 -9.94 -37.10
CA LYS A 978 -16.04 -9.79 -38.57
C LYS A 978 -15.66 -11.13 -39.21
N MET A 979 -16.63 -11.82 -39.81
CA MET A 979 -16.45 -13.12 -40.46
C MET A 979 -15.72 -12.95 -41.80
N THR A 980 -14.92 -13.94 -42.18
CA THR A 980 -14.28 -14.03 -43.51
C THR A 980 -15.17 -14.80 -44.49
N GLU A 981 -15.09 -14.49 -45.80
CA GLU A 981 -15.89 -15.03 -46.91
C GLU A 981 -16.09 -16.57 -46.90
N LYS A 982 -15.10 -17.33 -46.44
CA LYS A 982 -15.19 -18.81 -46.33
C LYS A 982 -16.14 -19.29 -45.23
N GLN A 983 -16.42 -18.47 -44.22
CA GLN A 983 -17.33 -18.78 -43.12
C GLN A 983 -18.81 -18.56 -43.50
N GLU A 984 -19.10 -17.73 -44.52
CA GLU A 984 -20.46 -17.51 -45.04
C GLU A 984 -20.99 -18.72 -45.83
N ILE A 985 -20.14 -19.33 -46.67
CA ILE A 985 -20.47 -20.54 -47.46
C ILE A 985 -20.90 -21.70 -46.54
N PHE A 986 -20.25 -21.82 -45.38
CA PHE A 986 -20.54 -22.84 -44.38
C PHE A 986 -21.87 -22.62 -43.66
N VAL A 987 -22.24 -21.35 -43.41
CA VAL A 987 -23.54 -20.98 -42.83
C VAL A 987 -24.68 -21.19 -43.83
N GLU A 988 -24.43 -20.95 -45.12
CA GLU A 988 -25.42 -21.14 -46.19
C GLU A 988 -25.77 -22.63 -46.42
N LEU A 989 -24.76 -23.51 -46.31
CA LEU A 989 -24.94 -24.97 -46.34
C LEU A 989 -25.79 -25.47 -45.16
N LEU A 990 -25.62 -24.90 -43.97
CA LEU A 990 -26.40 -25.25 -42.77
C LEU A 990 -27.86 -24.76 -42.83
N LYS A 991 -28.10 -23.60 -43.47
CA LYS A 991 -29.45 -23.07 -43.70
C LYS A 991 -30.27 -23.94 -44.66
N LYS A 992 -29.66 -24.51 -45.70
CA LYS A 992 -30.33 -25.41 -46.68
C LYS A 992 -30.77 -26.74 -46.07
N VAL A 993 -30.04 -27.25 -45.07
CA VAL A 993 -30.38 -28.51 -44.38
C VAL A 993 -31.56 -28.33 -43.41
N ALA A 994 -31.72 -27.14 -42.81
CA ALA A 994 -32.79 -26.86 -41.86
C ALA A 994 -34.18 -26.64 -42.50
N SER A 995 -34.26 -26.45 -43.82
CA SER A 995 -35.49 -26.01 -44.51
C SER A 995 -36.40 -27.10 -45.09
N SER A 996 -36.08 -28.39 -45.01
CA SER A 996 -36.89 -29.41 -45.71
C SER A 996 -37.95 -30.11 -44.84
N LYS A 997 -39.21 -29.97 -45.27
CA LYS A 997 -40.40 -30.81 -44.97
C LYS A 997 -41.04 -30.81 -43.57
N LEU A 998 -40.32 -30.56 -42.47
CA LEU A 998 -40.90 -30.71 -41.11
C LEU A 998 -41.86 -29.58 -40.68
N MET A 999 -41.63 -28.34 -41.17
CA MET A 999 -42.42 -27.16 -40.78
C MET A 999 -43.85 -27.13 -41.35
N LEU A 1000 -44.12 -27.84 -42.46
CA LEU A 1000 -45.45 -27.89 -43.06
C LEU A 1000 -46.40 -28.82 -42.29
N GLN A 1001 -45.86 -29.89 -41.68
CA GLN A 1001 -46.63 -30.81 -40.84
C GLN A 1001 -47.01 -30.17 -39.49
N LEU A 1002 -46.12 -29.37 -38.90
CA LEU A 1002 -46.40 -28.68 -37.64
C LEU A 1002 -47.50 -27.61 -37.78
N LYS A 1003 -47.53 -26.87 -38.90
CA LYS A 1003 -48.60 -25.90 -39.17
C LYS A 1003 -49.99 -26.53 -39.28
N LYS A 1004 -50.07 -27.75 -39.81
CA LYS A 1004 -51.34 -28.48 -39.96
C LYS A 1004 -51.89 -28.93 -38.62
N ILE A 1005 -51.03 -29.50 -37.76
CA ILE A 1005 -51.36 -29.94 -36.40
C ILE A 1005 -51.79 -28.75 -35.51
N LEU A 1006 -51.10 -27.61 -35.63
CA LEU A 1006 -51.45 -26.40 -34.88
C LEU A 1006 -52.78 -25.77 -35.35
N SER A 1007 -53.16 -25.90 -36.62
CA SER A 1007 -54.45 -25.41 -37.11
C SER A 1007 -55.65 -26.24 -36.67
N GLU A 1008 -55.46 -27.54 -36.42
CA GLU A 1008 -56.53 -28.43 -35.94
C GLU A 1008 -56.75 -28.27 -34.43
N ALA A 1009 -55.69 -28.01 -33.65
CA ALA A 1009 -55.80 -27.69 -32.23
C ALA A 1009 -56.55 -26.38 -31.95
N HIS A 1010 -56.59 -25.46 -32.92
CA HIS A 1010 -57.27 -24.16 -32.81
C HIS A 1010 -58.76 -24.19 -33.22
N LYS A 1011 -59.31 -25.34 -33.64
CA LYS A 1011 -60.74 -25.48 -33.97
C LYS A 1011 -61.59 -26.08 -32.83
N HIS A 1012 -60.96 -26.56 -31.76
CA HIS A 1012 -61.64 -27.02 -30.54
C HIS A 1012 -61.53 -26.02 -29.36
N ALA A 1013 -61.05 -24.81 -29.65
CA ALA A 1013 -61.17 -23.60 -28.86
C ALA A 1013 -61.72 -22.50 -29.80
#